data_AF-D1B9Y0-F1
#
_entry.id   AF-D1B9Y0-F1
#
_cell.length_a   1.000
_cell.length_b   1.000
_cell.length_c   1.000
_cell.angle_alpha   90.00
_cell.angle_beta   90.00
_cell.angle_gamma   90.00
#
_symmetry.space_group_name_H-M   'P 1'
#
loop_
_entity.id
_entity.type
_entity.pdbx_description
1 polymer ?
#
loop_
_entity_poly.entity_id
_entity_poly.type
_entity_poly.pdbx_seq_one_letter_code
_entity_poly.pdbx_strand_id
1 'polypeptide(L)'
;MENFIRIRGARQHNLRGVDADIPKNSLTVITGPSGSGKSSLAFDTLYAEGQRRYVESLSAYARQFLGMQDKPDVEEITGLSPAISIEQKGTGHNPRSTVGTVTEVYDYLRLLFSRAGQPYCPSCQVPVERHSVDQMVDLVFLRFGGDRVQVYAPMVRGKKGEFRNLFDSLRSQGFSRVRVDGELLWLEEEISLDKRRRHLIHVLVDRFTLSEDNRSRLFEAIEAALRLSGGFVLFEASEQSLELTENHVCPRCGESVPELDPALFSFNSPKGACPKCSGLGSHEFFSEHLAIVPDLGVFQGAILPWRNGHYMLAKLERLAKAMRMDLSSPYGQLPREVKEVILHGSSTRLSLPFGGEGDEYLGRYEGLIPWLERRWERTESDSVREELARYREEAPCPSCGGKRLRREALAVRLGGYTIDALAEMPVDRLITAFQGMDIDPSRMSIIKVALEEVRKRLSFLSNVGAGYLSLSRRADTLSGGETQRIRLATQIGSSLTGVMYVLDEPTIGLHPRDTSRLLDSLKAIRDLGNTVIMVEHDRETMEAADYLMELGPGAGELGGTVVAMDYKDQFIKGDSSTARYLRGEEDGVVLPPGGRRVPQGAILVRGCRENNLKGVDVELPLRVMGAITGVSGSGKSTFLYEILYKGLKGLLDRSFRLRPGDFDSMEGYQGIRNVILVDQSPIGRTPRSNPATYTGVFSAIREFFASLPEAKLRGYEMGRFSFNVKGGRCEACKGEGVIRVPMLFLPDSYVTCQVCGGRRYNRETLEVRYKGLSIADVLDLSVQEALELFKDIPKIAGRLSTLEEAGLGYIKLGQPATTLSGGEAQRVKLAEELGKRFRGHTLYLLDEPTTGLYYKDVKKLLTLLHRLVDQGNTVWIIEHNLEVLASADYLVDLGPEGGDGGGDVVVTGTPEEVASSGRGYTAGFLADMLIRRREDL
;
A
#
# COMPACT_ATOMS: atom_id res chain seq x y z
N MET A 1 39.93 6.44 20.12
CA MET A 1 38.93 7.02 21.04
C MET A 1 37.58 7.32 20.36
N GLU A 2 37.33 6.90 19.10
CA GLU A 2 36.12 7.27 18.31
C GLU A 2 35.11 6.13 18.04
N ASN A 3 35.11 5.05 18.84
CA ASN A 3 34.30 3.84 18.58
C ASN A 3 32.86 3.86 19.13
N PHE A 4 32.41 4.96 19.73
CA PHE A 4 31.07 5.06 20.30
C PHE A 4 30.34 6.30 19.78
N ILE A 5 29.02 6.19 19.68
CA ILE A 5 28.10 7.32 19.63
C ILE A 5 27.78 7.66 21.08
N ARG A 6 28.18 8.85 21.53
CA ARG A 6 27.99 9.28 22.91
C ARG A 6 26.90 10.34 22.97
N ILE A 7 25.89 10.07 23.78
CA ILE A 7 24.73 10.92 24.03
C ILE A 7 24.89 11.46 25.44
N ARG A 8 24.79 12.79 25.61
CA ARG A 8 24.81 13.42 26.93
C ARG A 8 23.60 14.33 27.12
N GLY A 9 22.89 14.13 28.23
CA GLY A 9 21.77 14.96 28.66
C GLY A 9 20.58 14.99 27.68
N ALA A 10 20.20 13.86 27.06
CA ALA A 10 19.03 13.83 26.18
C ALA A 10 17.72 13.97 26.98
N ARG A 11 16.89 14.94 26.60
CA ARG A 11 15.64 15.35 27.29
C ARG A 11 14.43 15.43 26.36
N GLN A 12 14.54 14.95 25.13
CA GLN A 12 13.44 14.94 24.19
C GLN A 12 12.23 14.16 24.77
N HIS A 13 11.05 14.79 24.72
CA HIS A 13 9.80 14.24 25.29
C HIS A 13 9.88 13.89 26.79
N ASN A 14 9.87 12.60 27.13
CA ASN A 14 9.91 12.12 28.52
C ASN A 14 11.30 11.67 28.97
N LEU A 15 12.35 11.83 28.15
CA LEU A 15 13.72 11.48 28.52
C LEU A 15 14.20 12.37 29.68
N ARG A 16 14.85 11.76 30.69
CA ARG A 16 15.25 12.42 31.94
C ARG A 16 16.76 12.70 31.97
N GLY A 17 17.28 13.37 30.95
CA GLY A 17 18.71 13.66 30.85
C GLY A 17 19.54 12.40 30.62
N VAL A 18 19.16 11.62 29.61
CA VAL A 18 19.78 10.33 29.31
C VAL A 18 21.22 10.51 28.82
N ASP A 19 22.14 9.86 29.52
CA ASP A 19 23.52 9.64 29.10
C ASP A 19 23.69 8.20 28.64
N ALA A 20 24.16 8.00 27.40
CA ALA A 20 24.36 6.67 26.84
C ALA A 20 25.54 6.62 25.87
N ASP A 21 26.24 5.48 25.86
CA ASP A 21 27.33 5.19 24.95
C ASP A 21 26.95 3.97 24.09
N ILE A 22 26.69 4.19 22.80
CA ILE A 22 26.30 3.14 21.85
C ILE A 22 27.51 2.76 21.00
N PRO A 23 27.92 1.48 20.92
CA PRO A 23 29.06 1.08 20.11
C PRO A 23 28.78 1.26 18.62
N LYS A 24 29.72 1.87 17.88
CA LYS A 24 29.65 1.94 16.42
C LYS A 24 29.85 0.57 15.78
N ASN A 25 29.35 0.40 14.57
CA ASN A 25 29.46 -0.83 13.77
C ASN A 25 28.88 -2.05 14.50
N SER A 26 27.85 -1.82 15.31
CA SER A 26 27.14 -2.85 16.06
C SER A 26 25.68 -2.91 15.64
N LEU A 27 25.06 -4.05 15.91
CA LEU A 27 23.61 -4.22 15.96
C LEU A 27 23.14 -3.95 17.39
N THR A 28 22.66 -2.73 17.64
CA THR A 28 22.14 -2.29 18.94
C THR A 28 20.61 -2.36 18.96
N VAL A 29 20.05 -3.04 19.96
CA VAL A 29 18.60 -3.10 20.20
C VAL A 29 18.24 -2.27 21.44
N ILE A 30 17.31 -1.33 21.27
CA ILE A 30 16.70 -0.53 22.33
C ILE A 30 15.33 -1.14 22.64
N THR A 31 15.12 -1.56 23.88
CA THR A 31 13.90 -2.24 24.34
C THR A 31 13.36 -1.65 25.64
N GLY A 32 12.24 -2.18 26.11
CA GLY A 32 11.53 -1.75 27.33
C GLY A 32 10.05 -1.39 27.09
N PRO A 33 9.31 -1.01 28.15
CA PRO A 33 7.84 -0.83 28.09
C PRO A 33 7.34 0.15 27.01
N SER A 34 6.09 -0.03 26.55
CA SER A 34 5.43 0.93 25.65
C SER A 34 5.40 2.32 26.32
N GLY A 35 5.89 3.36 25.64
CA GLY A 35 5.98 4.71 26.20
C GLY A 35 7.19 4.98 27.12
N SER A 36 8.19 4.08 27.20
CA SER A 36 9.38 4.29 28.03
C SER A 36 10.39 5.32 27.48
N GLY A 37 10.19 5.84 26.26
CA GLY A 37 11.07 6.81 25.62
C GLY A 37 11.99 6.24 24.52
N LYS A 38 11.79 4.99 24.09
CA LYS A 38 12.59 4.33 23.04
C LYS A 38 12.63 5.10 21.74
N SER A 39 11.45 5.41 21.18
CA SER A 39 11.34 6.16 19.93
C SER A 39 11.83 7.60 20.10
N SER A 40 11.66 8.19 21.29
CA SER A 40 12.19 9.52 21.60
C SER A 40 13.72 9.58 21.57
N LEU A 41 14.39 8.52 22.02
CA LEU A 41 15.85 8.41 21.93
C LEU A 41 16.30 8.05 20.50
N ALA A 42 15.70 7.04 19.89
CA ALA A 42 16.13 6.51 18.59
C ALA A 42 15.79 7.47 17.43
N PHE A 43 14.55 7.92 17.33
CA PHE A 43 14.05 8.70 16.20
C PHE A 43 14.12 10.20 16.46
N ASP A 44 13.51 10.66 17.56
CA ASP A 44 13.36 12.10 17.81
C ASP A 44 14.66 12.76 18.31
N THR A 45 15.66 11.96 18.72
CA THR A 45 16.98 12.42 19.15
C THR A 45 18.08 12.00 18.18
N LEU A 46 18.40 10.70 18.09
CA LEU A 46 19.55 10.21 17.32
C LEU A 46 19.38 10.40 15.80
N TYR A 47 18.29 9.88 15.23
CA TYR A 47 18.00 10.03 13.80
C TYR A 47 17.79 11.50 13.43
N ALA A 48 16.97 12.23 14.18
CA ALA A 48 16.69 13.64 13.92
C ALA A 48 17.98 14.48 13.89
N GLU A 49 18.88 14.29 14.85
CA GLU A 49 20.15 15.02 14.89
C GLU A 49 21.11 14.57 13.78
N GLY A 50 21.16 13.27 13.47
CA GLY A 50 22.01 12.73 12.41
C GLY A 50 21.59 13.19 11.02
N GLN A 51 20.28 13.22 10.75
CA GLN A 51 19.72 13.76 9.52
C GLN A 51 19.93 15.26 9.43
N ARG A 52 19.63 16.02 10.50
CA ARG A 52 19.77 17.48 10.54
C ARG A 52 21.20 17.91 10.24
N ARG A 53 22.21 17.34 10.92
CA ARG A 53 23.63 17.67 10.70
C ARG A 53 24.06 17.39 9.26
N TYR A 54 23.57 16.32 8.66
CA TYR A 54 23.87 15.99 7.27
C TYR A 54 23.21 16.98 6.30
N VAL A 55 21.91 17.26 6.44
CA VAL A 55 21.18 18.14 5.51
C VAL A 55 21.62 19.60 5.63
N GLU A 56 22.01 20.07 6.82
CA GLU A 56 22.61 21.40 7.04
C GLU A 56 23.93 21.61 6.28
N SER A 57 24.59 20.51 5.87
CA SER A 57 25.80 20.56 5.06
C SER A 57 25.53 20.65 3.55
N LEU A 58 24.32 20.33 3.08
CA LEU A 58 24.01 20.25 1.64
C LEU A 58 23.94 21.61 0.94
N SER A 59 23.31 22.61 1.55
CA SER A 59 23.22 23.96 0.96
C SER A 59 22.90 25.03 2.00
N ALA A 60 23.26 26.29 1.69
CA ALA A 60 22.87 27.44 2.50
C ALA A 60 21.34 27.61 2.57
N TYR A 61 20.63 27.27 1.49
CA TYR A 61 19.17 27.26 1.44
C TYR A 61 18.59 26.25 2.43
N ALA A 62 19.04 24.99 2.39
CA ALA A 62 18.58 23.95 3.31
C ALA A 62 18.81 24.33 4.78
N ARG A 63 19.95 24.97 5.09
CA ARG A 63 20.27 25.45 6.44
C ARG A 63 19.29 26.51 6.95
N GLN A 64 18.83 27.43 6.08
CA GLN A 64 17.86 28.46 6.46
C GLN A 64 16.48 27.87 6.80
N PHE A 65 16.05 26.86 6.04
CA PHE A 65 14.76 26.19 6.26
C PHE A 65 14.79 25.26 7.47
N LEU A 66 15.87 24.50 7.66
CA LEU A 66 16.05 23.63 8.83
C LEU A 66 16.17 24.43 10.14
N GLY A 67 16.69 25.65 10.08
CA GLY A 67 16.70 26.55 11.24
C GLY A 67 15.30 26.92 11.77
N MET A 68 14.24 26.67 11.01
CA MET A 68 12.85 26.83 11.46
C MET A 68 12.28 25.61 12.18
N GLN A 69 12.97 24.47 12.16
CA GLN A 69 12.57 23.28 12.91
C GLN A 69 13.10 23.32 14.34
N ASP A 70 12.33 22.76 15.26
CA ASP A 70 12.76 22.58 16.64
C ASP A 70 13.93 21.58 16.67
N LYS A 71 15.07 21.99 17.25
CA LYS A 71 16.21 21.08 17.46
C LYS A 71 15.87 20.07 18.56
N PRO A 72 16.34 18.82 18.47
CA PRO A 72 16.20 17.86 19.56
C PRO A 72 16.79 18.41 20.87
N ASP A 73 16.09 18.23 22.00
CA ASP A 73 16.59 18.64 23.31
C ASP A 73 17.64 17.63 23.81
N VAL A 74 18.91 17.96 23.55
CA VAL A 74 20.09 17.21 23.97
C VAL A 74 21.25 18.17 24.21
N GLU A 75 22.07 17.90 25.23
CA GLU A 75 23.22 18.75 25.53
C GLU A 75 24.34 18.54 24.51
N GLU A 76 24.73 17.28 24.29
CA GLU A 76 25.78 16.94 23.35
C GLU A 76 25.58 15.54 22.75
N ILE A 77 25.84 15.42 21.46
CA ILE A 77 26.00 14.12 20.79
C ILE A 77 27.30 14.14 19.98
N THR A 78 28.20 13.21 20.30
CA THR A 78 29.49 13.02 19.61
C THR A 78 29.56 11.66 18.93
N GLY A 79 30.35 11.57 17.86
CA GLY A 79 30.50 10.32 17.09
C GLY A 79 29.31 9.97 16.19
N LEU A 80 28.35 10.89 16.00
CA LEU A 80 27.15 10.66 15.20
C LEU A 80 27.48 10.54 13.70
N SER A 81 26.84 9.58 13.02
CA SER A 81 26.96 9.38 11.57
C SER A 81 25.71 9.91 10.86
N PRO A 82 25.74 10.16 9.53
CA PRO A 82 24.53 10.42 8.76
C PRO A 82 23.50 9.32 9.00
N ALA A 83 22.25 9.72 9.26
CA ALA A 83 21.23 8.81 9.72
C ALA A 83 20.15 8.54 8.66
N ILE A 84 19.69 7.30 8.58
CA ILE A 84 18.56 6.88 7.75
C ILE A 84 17.55 6.17 8.66
N SER A 85 16.29 6.65 8.68
CA SER A 85 15.21 5.97 9.39
C SER A 85 14.46 5.00 8.48
N ILE A 86 14.12 3.84 9.03
CA ILE A 86 13.26 2.83 8.40
C ILE A 86 12.06 2.59 9.33
N GLU A 87 11.10 3.51 9.24
CA GLU A 87 9.84 3.50 10.01
C GLU A 87 8.69 2.88 9.22
N GLN A 88 7.64 2.49 9.93
CA GLN A 88 6.38 1.98 9.37
C GLN A 88 5.47 3.04 8.74
N LYS A 89 5.90 4.32 8.73
CA LYS A 89 5.13 5.38 8.08
C LYS A 89 5.01 5.07 6.59
N GLY A 90 3.78 4.74 6.18
CA GLY A 90 3.45 4.30 4.84
C GLY A 90 4.08 5.19 3.76
N THR A 91 4.51 4.59 2.66
CA THR A 91 4.80 5.36 1.44
C THR A 91 3.55 6.17 1.11
N GLY A 92 3.71 7.47 0.88
CA GLY A 92 2.57 8.35 0.60
C GLY A 92 1.64 7.75 -0.45
N HIS A 93 0.33 8.02 -0.32
CA HIS A 93 -0.73 7.50 -1.20
C HIS A 93 -0.60 8.05 -2.64
N ASN A 94 0.40 7.57 -3.37
CA ASN A 94 0.54 7.83 -4.79
C ASN A 94 0.12 6.56 -5.55
N PRO A 95 -1.04 6.57 -6.24
CA PRO A 95 -1.54 5.39 -6.97
C PRO A 95 -0.61 4.93 -8.11
N ARG A 96 0.34 5.79 -8.51
CA ARG A 96 1.35 5.46 -9.54
C ARG A 96 2.51 4.66 -8.98
N SER A 97 2.79 4.71 -7.67
CA SER A 97 3.90 3.97 -7.09
C SER A 97 3.58 2.47 -7.00
N THR A 98 4.50 1.63 -7.46
CA THR A 98 4.49 0.17 -7.31
C THR A 98 5.74 -0.31 -6.59
N VAL A 99 5.74 -1.56 -6.13
CA VAL A 99 6.92 -2.24 -5.57
C VAL A 99 8.12 -2.08 -6.51
N GLY A 100 7.93 -2.29 -7.82
CA GLY A 100 8.98 -2.15 -8.81
C GLY A 100 9.56 -0.73 -8.93
N THR A 101 8.75 0.32 -8.74
CA THR A 101 9.25 1.71 -8.76
C THR A 101 9.94 2.10 -7.45
N VAL A 102 9.46 1.63 -6.30
CA VAL A 102 10.05 1.94 -4.99
C VAL A 102 11.42 1.26 -4.82
N THR A 103 11.59 0.11 -5.46
CA THR A 103 12.83 -0.69 -5.44
C THR A 103 13.76 -0.36 -6.59
N GLU A 104 13.35 0.54 -7.50
CA GLU A 104 13.97 0.88 -8.79
C GLU A 104 14.20 -0.32 -9.73
N VAL A 105 13.75 -1.53 -9.35
CA VAL A 105 13.86 -2.73 -10.20
C VAL A 105 13.15 -2.48 -11.53
N TYR A 106 12.00 -1.79 -11.49
CA TYR A 106 11.26 -1.45 -12.71
C TYR A 106 12.06 -0.50 -13.61
N ASP A 107 12.87 0.41 -13.07
CA ASP A 107 13.71 1.31 -13.86
C ASP A 107 14.77 0.53 -14.65
N TYR A 108 15.38 -0.47 -14.02
CA TYR A 108 16.27 -1.40 -14.70
C TYR A 108 15.52 -2.28 -15.71
N LEU A 109 14.31 -2.75 -15.41
CA LEU A 109 13.49 -3.47 -16.41
C LEU A 109 13.27 -2.62 -17.66
N ARG A 110 12.94 -1.33 -17.52
CA ARG A 110 12.80 -0.43 -18.68
C ARG A 110 14.10 -0.35 -19.49
N LEU A 111 15.25 -0.30 -18.80
CA LEU A 111 16.55 -0.31 -19.46
C LEU A 111 16.78 -1.61 -20.23
N LEU A 112 16.54 -2.78 -19.61
CA LEU A 112 16.66 -4.09 -20.25
C LEU A 112 15.80 -4.19 -21.51
N PHE A 113 14.53 -3.81 -21.43
CA PHE A 113 13.59 -3.84 -22.56
C PHE A 113 13.98 -2.85 -23.67
N SER A 114 14.47 -1.66 -23.32
CA SER A 114 14.92 -0.69 -24.32
C SER A 114 16.18 -1.13 -25.08
N ARG A 115 17.07 -1.90 -24.44
CA ARG A 115 18.37 -2.28 -25.01
C ARG A 115 18.40 -3.66 -25.67
N ALA A 116 17.63 -4.62 -25.15
CA ALA A 116 17.64 -6.00 -25.61
C ALA A 116 16.26 -6.53 -26.05
N GLY A 117 15.19 -5.75 -25.86
CA GLY A 117 13.84 -6.14 -26.22
C GLY A 117 13.63 -6.27 -27.73
N GLN A 118 12.93 -7.31 -28.16
CA GLN A 118 12.45 -7.49 -29.52
C GLN A 118 11.05 -6.85 -29.65
N PRO A 119 10.86 -5.81 -30.47
CA PRO A 119 9.54 -5.25 -30.68
C PRO A 119 8.71 -6.15 -31.60
N TYR A 120 7.43 -6.31 -31.29
CA TYR A 120 6.45 -6.95 -32.15
C TYR A 120 5.37 -5.95 -32.54
N CYS A 121 4.76 -6.15 -33.70
CA CYS A 121 3.59 -5.37 -34.08
C CYS A 121 2.41 -5.69 -33.13
N PRO A 122 1.80 -4.70 -32.47
CA PRO A 122 0.67 -4.94 -31.55
C PRO A 122 -0.50 -5.67 -32.22
N SER A 123 -0.75 -5.37 -33.49
CA SER A 123 -1.88 -5.89 -34.27
C SER A 123 -1.59 -7.23 -34.95
N CYS A 124 -0.37 -7.42 -35.47
CA CYS A 124 -0.01 -8.61 -36.26
C CYS A 124 0.83 -9.64 -35.50
N GLN A 125 1.41 -9.28 -34.36
CA GLN A 125 2.33 -10.10 -33.55
C GLN A 125 3.52 -10.66 -34.35
N VAL A 126 3.93 -9.96 -35.43
CA VAL A 126 5.15 -10.24 -36.18
C VAL A 126 6.31 -9.42 -35.62
N PRO A 127 7.54 -9.97 -35.58
CA PRO A 127 8.70 -9.23 -35.12
C PRO A 127 8.96 -8.03 -36.04
N VAL A 128 9.30 -6.90 -35.45
CA VAL A 128 9.71 -5.69 -36.16
C VAL A 128 11.21 -5.55 -35.98
N GLU A 129 11.95 -5.66 -37.07
CA GLU A 129 13.41 -5.52 -37.08
C GLU A 129 13.79 -4.36 -37.97
N ARG A 130 14.69 -3.53 -37.46
CA ARG A 130 15.34 -2.47 -38.22
C ARG A 130 16.75 -2.91 -38.50
N HIS A 131 17.17 -2.76 -39.75
CA HIS A 131 18.53 -3.05 -40.18
C HIS A 131 19.17 -1.77 -40.72
N SER A 132 20.44 -1.51 -40.39
CA SER A 132 21.22 -0.52 -41.13
C SER A 132 21.56 -1.06 -42.52
N VAL A 133 21.94 -0.18 -43.45
CA VAL A 133 22.34 -0.62 -44.81
C VAL A 133 23.48 -1.65 -44.72
N ASP A 134 24.47 -1.43 -43.85
CA ASP A 134 25.56 -2.39 -43.61
C ASP A 134 25.04 -3.77 -43.15
N GLN A 135 24.11 -3.80 -42.19
CA GLN A 135 23.51 -5.04 -41.71
C GLN A 135 22.68 -5.73 -42.80
N MET A 136 21.98 -4.96 -43.64
CA MET A 136 21.24 -5.51 -44.78
C MET A 136 22.20 -6.16 -45.78
N VAL A 137 23.33 -5.53 -46.07
CA VAL A 137 24.40 -6.09 -46.92
C VAL A 137 24.90 -7.39 -46.31
N ASP A 138 25.28 -7.39 -45.03
CA ASP A 138 25.77 -8.59 -44.32
C ASP A 138 24.77 -9.76 -44.38
N LEU A 139 23.50 -9.50 -44.08
CA LEU A 139 22.43 -10.50 -44.09
C LEU A 139 22.20 -11.08 -45.49
N VAL A 140 22.25 -10.23 -46.52
CA VAL A 140 22.08 -10.64 -47.91
C VAL A 140 23.25 -11.51 -48.38
N PHE A 141 24.48 -11.16 -48.02
CA PHE A 141 25.66 -12.00 -48.29
C PHE A 141 25.59 -13.34 -47.56
N LEU A 142 25.20 -13.33 -46.28
CA LEU A 142 25.05 -14.54 -45.48
C LEU A 142 24.01 -15.50 -46.08
N ARG A 143 22.91 -14.96 -46.62
CA ARG A 143 21.76 -15.74 -47.07
C ARG A 143 21.80 -16.14 -48.55
N PHE A 144 22.36 -15.29 -49.39
CA PHE A 144 22.30 -15.42 -50.86
C PHE A 144 23.69 -15.40 -51.52
N GLY A 145 24.77 -15.57 -50.76
CA GLY A 145 26.14 -15.55 -51.29
C GLY A 145 26.32 -16.51 -52.47
N GLY A 146 26.76 -16.00 -53.62
CA GLY A 146 26.92 -16.76 -54.86
C GLY A 146 25.68 -16.86 -55.75
N ASP A 147 24.49 -16.49 -55.26
CA ASP A 147 23.25 -16.50 -56.02
C ASP A 147 23.03 -15.22 -56.83
N ARG A 148 22.15 -15.31 -57.84
CA ARG A 148 21.68 -14.16 -58.61
C ARG A 148 20.52 -13.47 -57.90
N VAL A 149 20.81 -12.36 -57.21
CA VAL A 149 19.84 -11.59 -56.44
C VAL A 149 19.18 -10.51 -57.29
N GLN A 150 17.88 -10.33 -57.09
CA GLN A 150 17.10 -9.19 -57.56
C GLN A 150 16.75 -8.28 -56.39
N VAL A 151 17.06 -6.99 -56.52
CA VAL A 151 16.77 -5.98 -55.50
C VAL A 151 15.54 -5.19 -55.94
N TYR A 152 14.51 -5.20 -55.11
CA TYR A 152 13.24 -4.53 -55.37
C TYR A 152 12.96 -3.42 -54.36
N ALA A 153 12.40 -2.31 -54.83
CA ALA A 153 11.79 -1.27 -54.01
C ALA A 153 10.25 -1.49 -53.95
N PRO A 154 9.67 -1.88 -52.80
CA PRO A 154 8.25 -2.14 -52.70
C PRO A 154 7.44 -0.84 -52.58
N MET A 155 6.89 -0.37 -53.70
CA MET A 155 6.18 0.92 -53.79
C MET A 155 4.73 0.84 -53.29
N VAL A 156 4.04 -0.28 -53.53
CA VAL A 156 2.66 -0.49 -53.09
C VAL A 156 2.50 -1.86 -52.46
N ARG A 157 1.95 -1.88 -51.25
CA ARG A 157 1.79 -3.07 -50.40
C ARG A 157 0.31 -3.34 -50.15
N GLY A 158 -0.38 -3.96 -51.10
CA GLY A 158 -1.76 -4.43 -50.94
C GLY A 158 -2.81 -3.31 -50.85
N LYS A 159 -2.60 -2.20 -51.56
CA LYS A 159 -3.55 -1.07 -51.60
C LYS A 159 -4.44 -1.13 -52.84
N LYS A 160 -5.67 -0.59 -52.73
CA LYS A 160 -6.59 -0.47 -53.86
C LYS A 160 -6.31 0.79 -54.67
N GLY A 161 -6.32 0.70 -55.99
CA GLY A 161 -6.12 1.85 -56.87
C GLY A 161 -5.55 1.48 -58.23
N GLU A 162 -5.61 2.41 -59.17
CA GLU A 162 -5.06 2.21 -60.53
C GLU A 162 -3.57 2.58 -60.62
N PHE A 163 -3.06 3.38 -59.67
CA PHE A 163 -1.66 3.79 -59.54
C PHE A 163 -0.99 4.41 -60.80
N ARG A 164 -1.75 4.94 -61.77
CA ARG A 164 -1.21 5.56 -63.00
C ARG A 164 -0.11 6.60 -62.74
N ASN A 165 -0.36 7.55 -61.84
CA ASN A 165 0.61 8.59 -61.46
C ASN A 165 1.91 8.02 -60.89
N LEU A 166 1.86 6.84 -60.24
CA LEU A 166 3.05 6.17 -59.72
C LEU A 166 3.90 5.63 -60.88
N PHE A 167 3.29 4.97 -61.86
CA PHE A 167 4.00 4.46 -63.03
C PHE A 167 4.63 5.57 -63.88
N ASP A 168 3.91 6.68 -64.09
CA ASP A 168 4.45 7.85 -64.81
C ASP A 168 5.65 8.48 -64.06
N SER A 169 5.58 8.55 -62.73
CA SER A 169 6.68 9.03 -61.89
C SER A 169 7.91 8.12 -61.99
N LEU A 170 7.71 6.79 -61.94
CA LEU A 170 8.80 5.82 -62.06
C LEU A 170 9.45 5.86 -63.46
N ARG A 171 8.65 6.06 -64.51
CA ARG A 171 9.15 6.21 -65.88
C ARG A 171 10.00 7.48 -66.03
N SER A 172 9.54 8.61 -65.48
CA SER A 172 10.31 9.87 -65.52
C SER A 172 11.61 9.83 -64.71
N GLN A 173 11.69 8.96 -63.69
CA GLN A 173 12.91 8.68 -62.94
C GLN A 173 13.85 7.66 -63.61
N GLY A 174 13.47 7.11 -64.77
CA GLY A 174 14.33 6.24 -65.59
C GLY A 174 14.24 4.74 -65.27
N PHE A 175 13.27 4.29 -64.48
CA PHE A 175 13.06 2.85 -64.27
C PHE A 175 12.40 2.20 -65.48
N SER A 176 12.85 1.00 -65.85
CA SER A 176 12.36 0.27 -67.03
C SER A 176 11.41 -0.88 -66.69
N ARG A 177 11.50 -1.45 -65.48
CA ARG A 177 10.75 -2.66 -65.09
C ARG A 177 10.08 -2.52 -63.73
N VAL A 178 8.86 -3.04 -63.65
CA VAL A 178 8.08 -3.10 -62.42
C VAL A 178 7.41 -4.46 -62.32
N ARG A 179 7.36 -5.03 -61.12
CA ARG A 179 6.60 -6.23 -60.82
C ARG A 179 5.26 -5.83 -60.23
N VAL A 180 4.17 -6.26 -60.86
CA VAL A 180 2.80 -6.01 -60.41
C VAL A 180 2.09 -7.35 -60.20
N ASP A 181 1.60 -7.59 -58.98
CA ASP A 181 0.88 -8.82 -58.59
C ASP A 181 1.59 -10.14 -58.95
N GLY A 182 2.92 -10.12 -59.01
CA GLY A 182 3.76 -11.27 -59.33
C GLY A 182 4.27 -11.31 -60.77
N GLU A 183 3.71 -10.50 -61.68
CA GLU A 183 4.13 -10.42 -63.08
C GLU A 183 5.12 -9.27 -63.30
N LEU A 184 6.22 -9.53 -64.01
CA LEU A 184 7.23 -8.51 -64.34
C LEU A 184 6.85 -7.84 -65.67
N LEU A 185 6.56 -6.55 -65.62
CA LEU A 185 6.10 -5.73 -66.74
C LEU A 185 7.11 -4.64 -67.08
N TRP A 186 7.12 -4.20 -68.34
CA TRP A 186 7.92 -3.06 -68.78
C TRP A 186 7.14 -1.77 -68.56
N LEU A 187 7.80 -0.77 -67.95
CA LEU A 187 7.17 0.52 -67.68
C LEU A 187 6.87 1.33 -68.96
N GLU A 188 7.40 0.94 -70.12
CA GLU A 188 7.08 1.53 -71.43
C GLU A 188 5.69 1.10 -71.93
N GLU A 189 5.17 -0.02 -71.45
CA GLU A 189 3.85 -0.55 -71.81
C GLU A 189 2.74 0.14 -71.00
N GLU A 190 1.50 0.12 -71.52
CA GLU A 190 0.34 0.69 -70.83
C GLU A 190 -0.15 -0.28 -69.73
N ILE A 191 0.22 -0.01 -68.47
CA ILE A 191 -0.17 -0.81 -67.32
C ILE A 191 -1.50 -0.29 -66.75
N SER A 192 -2.58 -1.04 -66.92
CA SER A 192 -3.92 -0.71 -66.39
C SER A 192 -4.30 -1.64 -65.24
N LEU A 193 -4.56 -1.07 -64.06
CA LEU A 193 -4.94 -1.81 -62.85
C LEU A 193 -6.38 -1.52 -62.42
N ASP A 194 -7.05 -2.50 -61.82
CA ASP A 194 -8.44 -2.37 -61.35
C ASP A 194 -8.51 -1.60 -60.03
N LYS A 195 -9.13 -0.42 -60.07
CA LYS A 195 -9.33 0.47 -58.90
C LYS A 195 -9.97 -0.23 -57.69
N ARG A 196 -10.72 -1.32 -57.87
CA ARG A 196 -11.44 -2.04 -56.79
C ARG A 196 -10.63 -3.17 -56.16
N ARG A 197 -9.55 -3.63 -56.83
CA ARG A 197 -8.67 -4.71 -56.37
C ARG A 197 -7.46 -4.16 -55.63
N ARG A 198 -6.89 -4.98 -54.75
CA ARG A 198 -5.65 -4.65 -54.03
C ARG A 198 -4.48 -5.13 -54.87
N HIS A 199 -3.47 -4.27 -55.04
CA HIS A 199 -2.30 -4.55 -55.87
C HIS A 199 -1.01 -4.52 -55.05
N LEU A 200 -0.02 -5.32 -55.45
CA LEU A 200 1.37 -5.29 -55.01
C LEU A 200 2.24 -4.76 -56.15
N ILE A 201 2.99 -3.69 -55.91
CA ILE A 201 3.83 -3.05 -56.93
C ILE A 201 5.25 -2.91 -56.39
N HIS A 202 6.20 -3.62 -57.02
CA HIS A 202 7.61 -3.63 -56.64
C HIS A 202 8.47 -3.19 -57.84
N VAL A 203 9.29 -2.16 -57.70
CA VAL A 203 10.18 -1.68 -58.77
C VAL A 203 11.49 -2.45 -58.71
N LEU A 204 11.97 -2.95 -59.84
CA LEU A 204 13.27 -3.63 -59.91
C LEU A 204 14.37 -2.55 -59.96
N VAL A 205 15.22 -2.51 -58.92
CA VAL A 205 16.29 -1.51 -58.78
C VAL A 205 17.58 -2.03 -59.41
N ASP A 206 17.99 -3.25 -59.07
CA ASP A 206 19.18 -3.88 -59.66
C ASP A 206 19.05 -5.42 -59.67
N ARG A 207 19.89 -6.09 -60.47
CA ARG A 207 19.98 -7.55 -60.56
C ARG A 207 21.40 -7.98 -60.94
N PHE A 208 22.07 -8.71 -60.07
CA PHE A 208 23.42 -9.24 -60.31
C PHE A 208 23.70 -10.49 -59.45
N THR A 209 24.78 -11.20 -59.76
CA THR A 209 25.26 -12.36 -58.97
C THR A 209 26.10 -11.86 -57.82
N LEU A 210 25.82 -12.27 -56.58
CA LEU A 210 26.56 -11.81 -55.41
C LEU A 210 27.98 -12.38 -55.36
N SER A 211 28.97 -11.50 -55.21
CA SER A 211 30.39 -11.81 -55.03
C SER A 211 31.03 -10.74 -54.15
N GLU A 212 32.10 -11.05 -53.42
CA GLU A 212 32.77 -10.07 -52.55
C GLU A 212 33.15 -8.76 -53.29
N ASP A 213 33.54 -8.86 -54.58
CA ASP A 213 33.93 -7.70 -55.40
C ASP A 213 32.79 -6.70 -55.67
N ASN A 214 31.52 -7.08 -55.48
CA ASN A 214 30.35 -6.23 -55.77
C ASN A 214 29.56 -5.81 -54.54
N ARG A 215 30.17 -5.90 -53.36
CA ARG A 215 29.60 -5.46 -52.09
C ARG A 215 29.17 -3.98 -52.09
N SER A 216 30.00 -3.09 -52.65
CA SER A 216 29.65 -1.66 -52.78
C SER A 216 28.44 -1.43 -53.70
N ARG A 217 28.30 -2.23 -54.76
CA ARG A 217 27.15 -2.15 -55.66
C ARG A 217 25.86 -2.59 -54.98
N LEU A 218 25.92 -3.62 -54.12
CA LEU A 218 24.78 -4.01 -53.29
C LEU A 218 24.39 -2.90 -52.32
N PHE A 219 25.36 -2.26 -51.66
CA PHE A 219 25.10 -1.14 -50.77
C PHE A 219 24.35 0.00 -51.49
N GLU A 220 24.85 0.44 -52.67
CA GLU A 220 24.20 1.48 -53.48
C GLU A 220 22.78 1.09 -53.93
N ALA A 221 22.59 -0.18 -54.34
CA ALA A 221 21.28 -0.68 -54.74
C ALA A 221 20.27 -0.70 -53.57
N ILE A 222 20.74 -1.02 -52.36
CA ILE A 222 19.93 -0.99 -51.14
C ILE A 222 19.55 0.45 -50.80
N GLU A 223 20.51 1.38 -50.79
CA GLU A 223 20.21 2.81 -50.54
C GLU A 223 19.20 3.37 -51.55
N ALA A 224 19.36 3.04 -52.83
CA ALA A 224 18.42 3.46 -53.87
C ALA A 224 17.02 2.86 -53.62
N ALA A 225 16.93 1.57 -53.28
CA ALA A 225 15.67 0.91 -53.00
C ALA A 225 14.96 1.50 -51.77
N LEU A 226 15.69 1.74 -50.68
CA LEU A 226 15.17 2.36 -49.46
C LEU A 226 14.66 3.78 -49.74
N ARG A 227 15.43 4.60 -50.47
CA ARG A 227 15.03 5.96 -50.83
C ARG A 227 13.74 6.00 -51.67
N LEU A 228 13.58 5.06 -52.59
CA LEU A 228 12.41 4.98 -53.47
C LEU A 228 11.14 4.53 -52.75
N SER A 229 11.26 3.50 -51.92
CA SER A 229 10.11 2.89 -51.23
C SER A 229 9.73 3.61 -49.93
N GLY A 230 10.55 4.57 -49.48
CA GLY A 230 10.41 5.21 -48.18
C GLY A 230 10.86 4.32 -47.02
N GLY A 231 11.89 3.50 -47.23
CA GLY A 231 12.62 2.76 -46.20
C GLY A 231 12.44 1.24 -46.19
N PHE A 232 12.03 0.64 -47.31
CA PHE A 232 11.90 -0.82 -47.49
C PHE A 232 12.69 -1.34 -48.68
N VAL A 233 13.17 -2.58 -48.60
CA VAL A 233 13.83 -3.26 -49.70
C VAL A 233 13.44 -4.74 -49.68
N LEU A 234 13.21 -5.31 -50.85
CA LEU A 234 12.87 -6.72 -51.02
C LEU A 234 13.93 -7.39 -51.89
N PHE A 235 14.57 -8.42 -51.37
CA PHE A 235 15.52 -9.25 -52.10
C PHE A 235 14.86 -10.55 -52.52
N GLU A 236 15.22 -11.03 -53.71
CA GLU A 236 14.73 -12.30 -54.22
C GLU A 236 15.85 -13.03 -54.97
N ALA A 237 16.06 -14.29 -54.61
CA ALA A 237 17.00 -15.19 -55.26
C ALA A 237 16.37 -16.58 -55.33
N SER A 238 16.30 -17.14 -56.53
CA SER A 238 15.66 -18.44 -56.77
C SER A 238 14.21 -18.46 -56.26
N GLU A 239 13.86 -19.28 -55.26
CA GLU A 239 12.52 -19.33 -54.63
C GLU A 239 12.47 -18.64 -53.25
N GLN A 240 13.54 -17.98 -52.83
CA GLN A 240 13.63 -17.32 -51.53
C GLN A 240 13.46 -15.81 -51.67
N SER A 241 12.68 -15.22 -50.75
CA SER A 241 12.53 -13.77 -50.63
C SER A 241 12.88 -13.30 -49.23
N LEU A 242 13.46 -12.10 -49.14
CA LEU A 242 13.81 -11.44 -47.88
C LEU A 242 13.44 -9.96 -47.97
N GLU A 243 12.49 -9.51 -47.15
CA GLU A 243 12.15 -8.09 -47.05
C GLU A 243 12.82 -7.48 -45.82
N LEU A 244 13.56 -6.38 -46.00
CA LEU A 244 14.24 -5.63 -44.93
C LEU A 244 13.76 -4.16 -44.92
N THR A 245 13.89 -3.50 -43.77
CA THR A 245 13.49 -2.09 -43.61
C THR A 245 14.43 -1.34 -42.69
N GLU A 246 14.62 -0.05 -42.96
CA GLU A 246 15.34 0.88 -42.08
C GLU A 246 14.41 1.61 -41.09
N ASN A 247 13.09 1.41 -41.21
CA ASN A 247 12.07 2.06 -40.41
C ASN A 247 11.56 1.14 -39.28
N HIS A 248 11.05 1.74 -38.20
CA HIS A 248 10.34 1.01 -37.16
C HIS A 248 8.86 0.80 -37.55
N VAL A 249 8.61 -0.11 -38.49
CA VAL A 249 7.28 -0.33 -39.07
C VAL A 249 7.03 -1.82 -39.27
N CYS A 250 5.79 -2.24 -39.02
CA CYS A 250 5.39 -3.62 -39.22
C CYS A 250 5.46 -4.00 -40.72
N PRO A 251 6.18 -5.08 -41.09
CA PRO A 251 6.28 -5.53 -42.48
C PRO A 251 4.95 -6.11 -43.03
N ARG A 252 3.97 -6.37 -42.17
CA ARG A 252 2.67 -6.94 -42.60
C ARG A 252 1.59 -5.89 -42.78
N CYS A 253 1.42 -4.98 -41.82
CA CYS A 253 0.34 -4.00 -41.82
C CYS A 253 0.79 -2.55 -41.99
N GLY A 254 2.10 -2.28 -41.98
CA GLY A 254 2.65 -0.92 -42.08
C GLY A 254 2.43 -0.04 -40.86
N GLU A 255 1.99 -0.60 -39.73
CA GLU A 255 1.84 0.13 -38.46
C GLU A 255 3.22 0.57 -37.95
N SER A 256 3.36 1.86 -37.65
CA SER A 256 4.59 2.43 -37.07
C SER A 256 4.71 2.02 -35.60
N VAL A 257 5.87 1.48 -35.25
CA VAL A 257 6.24 1.10 -33.89
C VAL A 257 7.20 2.17 -33.35
N PRO A 258 6.99 2.69 -32.14
CA PRO A 258 7.90 3.67 -31.54
C PRO A 258 9.32 3.11 -31.37
N GLU A 259 10.30 4.01 -31.38
CA GLU A 259 11.67 3.66 -31.02
C GLU A 259 11.73 3.16 -29.56
N LEU A 260 12.59 2.19 -29.31
CA LEU A 260 12.78 1.60 -28.00
C LEU A 260 13.64 2.52 -27.12
N ASP A 261 12.99 3.49 -26.48
CA ASP A 261 13.59 4.31 -25.42
C ASP A 261 13.04 3.88 -24.03
N PRO A 262 13.79 4.04 -22.92
CA PRO A 262 13.31 3.68 -21.59
C PRO A 262 11.98 4.35 -21.18
N ALA A 263 11.67 5.54 -21.71
CA ALA A 263 10.43 6.25 -21.39
C ALA A 263 9.20 5.62 -22.05
N LEU A 264 9.36 4.84 -23.13
CA LEU A 264 8.30 4.01 -23.72
C LEU A 264 7.77 2.97 -22.72
N PHE A 265 8.63 2.48 -21.83
CA PHE A 265 8.28 1.49 -20.81
C PHE A 265 7.88 2.11 -19.46
N SER A 266 7.79 3.44 -19.39
CA SER A 266 7.41 4.16 -18.19
C SER A 266 5.94 4.57 -18.23
N PHE A 267 5.13 4.02 -17.30
CA PHE A 267 3.76 4.47 -17.11
C PHE A 267 3.64 5.84 -16.43
N ASN A 268 4.76 6.42 -15.98
CA ASN A 268 4.84 7.80 -15.49
C ASN A 268 5.20 8.80 -16.59
N SER A 269 5.57 8.32 -17.78
CA SER A 269 5.83 9.16 -18.95
C SER A 269 4.64 9.13 -19.90
N PRO A 270 4.20 10.26 -20.46
CA PRO A 270 3.21 10.27 -21.53
C PRO A 270 3.58 9.39 -22.72
N LYS A 271 4.88 9.18 -22.97
CA LYS A 271 5.42 8.30 -24.03
C LYS A 271 5.16 6.80 -23.81
N GLY A 272 4.95 6.35 -22.58
CA GLY A 272 4.73 4.93 -22.28
C GLY A 272 3.37 4.64 -21.67
N ALA A 273 2.79 5.63 -20.98
CA ALA A 273 1.50 5.51 -20.32
C ALA A 273 0.36 5.14 -21.28
N CYS A 274 -0.55 4.30 -20.78
CA CYS A 274 -1.84 4.06 -21.41
C CYS A 274 -2.59 5.38 -21.54
N PRO A 275 -3.04 5.77 -22.76
CA PRO A 275 -3.70 7.06 -22.97
C PRO A 275 -5.04 7.19 -22.25
N LYS A 276 -5.76 6.07 -22.02
CA LYS A 276 -7.09 6.08 -21.39
C LYS A 276 -7.05 6.35 -19.88
N CYS A 277 -6.07 5.79 -19.17
CA CYS A 277 -5.92 5.97 -17.72
C CYS A 277 -4.70 6.81 -17.34
N SER A 278 -4.00 7.39 -18.32
CA SER A 278 -2.76 8.16 -18.13
C SER A 278 -1.71 7.42 -17.28
N GLY A 279 -1.66 6.08 -17.38
CA GLY A 279 -0.72 5.25 -16.63
C GLY A 279 -1.09 4.89 -15.20
N LEU A 280 -2.32 5.21 -14.74
CA LEU A 280 -2.83 4.76 -13.43
C LEU A 280 -3.09 3.24 -13.40
N GLY A 281 -3.52 2.69 -14.53
CA GLY A 281 -3.93 1.29 -14.65
C GLY A 281 -5.36 1.03 -14.20
N SER A 282 -5.99 1.97 -13.52
CA SER A 282 -7.35 1.88 -13.01
C SER A 282 -8.19 3.10 -13.36
N HIS A 283 -9.48 3.01 -13.08
CA HIS A 283 -10.41 4.13 -13.09
C HIS A 283 -11.37 3.97 -11.91
N GLU A 284 -11.74 5.09 -11.31
CA GLU A 284 -12.68 5.12 -10.19
C GLU A 284 -14.03 5.66 -10.67
N PHE A 285 -15.11 4.96 -10.34
CA PHE A 285 -16.48 5.32 -10.73
C PHE A 285 -17.44 5.14 -9.56
N PHE A 286 -18.61 5.77 -9.61
CA PHE A 286 -19.65 5.57 -8.59
C PHE A 286 -20.38 4.25 -8.85
N SER A 287 -20.44 3.40 -7.83
CA SER A 287 -21.02 2.06 -7.94
C SER A 287 -22.47 2.04 -7.45
N GLU A 288 -23.37 1.50 -8.28
CA GLU A 288 -24.75 1.16 -7.88
C GLU A 288 -24.75 0.28 -6.63
N HIS A 289 -23.86 -0.71 -6.58
CA HIS A 289 -23.75 -1.67 -5.49
C HIS A 289 -23.43 -0.97 -4.17
N LEU A 290 -22.51 0.00 -4.17
CA LEU A 290 -22.16 0.74 -2.96
C LEU A 290 -23.22 1.76 -2.55
N ALA A 291 -23.93 2.35 -3.51
CA ALA A 291 -24.88 3.43 -3.25
C ALA A 291 -26.31 2.95 -2.92
N ILE A 292 -26.65 1.68 -3.19
CA ILE A 292 -28.03 1.19 -3.11
C ILE A 292 -28.18 -0.06 -2.22
N VAL A 293 -29.27 -0.10 -1.46
CA VAL A 293 -29.76 -1.25 -0.72
C VAL A 293 -30.81 -2.01 -1.53
N PRO A 294 -30.47 -3.21 -2.08
CA PRO A 294 -31.39 -3.92 -2.97
C PRO A 294 -32.66 -4.44 -2.27
N ASP A 295 -32.58 -4.76 -0.98
CA ASP A 295 -33.68 -5.40 -0.24
C ASP A 295 -34.73 -4.41 0.29
N LEU A 296 -34.49 -3.10 0.17
CA LEU A 296 -35.42 -2.06 0.61
C LEU A 296 -36.15 -1.44 -0.58
N GLY A 297 -37.38 -1.00 -0.37
CA GLY A 297 -38.10 -0.17 -1.34
C GLY A 297 -37.43 1.19 -1.49
N VAL A 298 -37.56 1.82 -2.67
CA VAL A 298 -36.88 3.08 -3.01
C VAL A 298 -37.07 4.17 -1.95
N PHE A 299 -38.32 4.35 -1.50
CA PHE A 299 -38.70 5.34 -0.49
C PHE A 299 -38.46 4.90 0.96
N GLN A 300 -38.08 3.63 1.18
CA GLN A 300 -37.72 3.10 2.50
C GLN A 300 -36.23 3.26 2.80
N GLY A 301 -35.52 4.11 2.05
CA GLY A 301 -34.11 4.38 2.25
C GLY A 301 -33.17 3.46 1.47
N ALA A 302 -33.63 2.93 0.33
CA ALA A 302 -32.79 2.12 -0.55
C ALA A 302 -31.58 2.90 -1.08
N ILE A 303 -31.74 4.18 -1.39
CA ILE A 303 -30.67 5.02 -1.95
C ILE A 303 -29.91 5.69 -0.80
N LEU A 304 -28.71 5.18 -0.48
CA LEU A 304 -27.93 5.61 0.68
C LEU A 304 -27.58 7.11 0.67
N PRO A 305 -27.10 7.71 -0.45
CA PRO A 305 -26.76 9.12 -0.48
C PRO A 305 -27.94 10.08 -0.26
N TRP A 306 -29.17 9.57 -0.39
CA TRP A 306 -30.41 10.36 -0.31
C TRP A 306 -31.29 9.97 0.88
N ARG A 307 -30.74 9.28 1.88
CA ARG A 307 -31.45 9.00 3.14
C ARG A 307 -31.96 10.31 3.79
N ASN A 308 -33.01 10.17 4.61
CA ASN A 308 -33.64 11.26 5.37
C ASN A 308 -34.37 12.33 4.53
N GLY A 309 -35.13 11.93 3.51
CA GLY A 309 -36.06 12.84 2.83
C GLY A 309 -35.37 13.83 1.87
N HIS A 310 -34.27 13.44 1.25
CA HIS A 310 -33.53 14.29 0.31
C HIS A 310 -34.42 14.72 -0.89
N TYR A 311 -34.28 15.96 -1.36
CA TYR A 311 -35.15 16.56 -2.39
C TYR A 311 -35.21 15.74 -3.70
N MET A 312 -34.16 14.98 -4.02
CA MET A 312 -34.12 14.09 -5.19
C MET A 312 -35.16 12.96 -5.12
N LEU A 313 -35.51 12.48 -3.92
CA LEU A 313 -36.56 11.47 -3.75
C LEU A 313 -37.94 12.06 -4.09
N ALA A 314 -38.21 13.31 -3.72
CA ALA A 314 -39.45 13.99 -4.10
C ALA A 314 -39.56 14.19 -5.63
N LYS A 315 -38.44 14.49 -6.30
CA LYS A 315 -38.40 14.54 -7.78
C LYS A 315 -38.65 13.17 -8.42
N LEU A 316 -38.06 12.11 -7.86
CA LEU A 316 -38.25 10.74 -8.32
C LEU A 316 -39.70 10.27 -8.14
N GLU A 317 -40.36 10.62 -7.04
CA GLU A 317 -41.78 10.29 -6.81
C GLU A 317 -42.69 10.94 -7.87
N ARG A 318 -42.46 12.21 -8.21
CA ARG A 318 -43.19 12.90 -9.28
C ARG A 318 -42.93 12.25 -10.64
N LEU A 319 -41.67 11.87 -10.93
CA LEU A 319 -41.31 11.15 -12.16
C LEU A 319 -42.03 9.81 -12.25
N ALA A 320 -42.04 9.05 -11.16
CA ALA A 320 -42.67 7.74 -11.10
C ALA A 320 -44.17 7.82 -11.39
N LYS A 321 -44.86 8.84 -10.86
CA LYS A 321 -46.27 9.11 -11.19
C LYS A 321 -46.46 9.47 -12.67
N ALA A 322 -45.62 10.34 -13.22
CA ALA A 322 -45.70 10.76 -14.62
C ALA A 322 -45.43 9.61 -15.61
N MET A 323 -44.48 8.74 -15.28
CA MET A 323 -44.07 7.60 -16.12
C MET A 323 -44.78 6.28 -15.74
N ARG A 324 -45.70 6.31 -14.78
CA ARG A 324 -46.41 5.12 -14.24
C ARG A 324 -45.47 4.00 -13.78
N MET A 325 -44.36 4.37 -13.14
CA MET A 325 -43.39 3.43 -12.59
C MET A 325 -43.82 2.98 -11.20
N ASP A 326 -43.86 1.67 -10.96
CA ASP A 326 -44.04 1.10 -9.62
C ASP A 326 -42.68 1.01 -8.91
N LEU A 327 -42.58 1.68 -7.76
CA LEU A 327 -41.40 1.73 -6.90
C LEU A 327 -41.65 1.12 -5.51
N SER A 328 -42.76 0.38 -5.35
CA SER A 328 -43.17 -0.22 -4.07
C SER A 328 -42.39 -1.49 -3.71
N SER A 329 -41.90 -2.22 -4.72
CA SER A 329 -41.08 -3.42 -4.51
C SER A 329 -39.64 -3.07 -4.08
N PRO A 330 -38.93 -4.02 -3.44
CA PRO A 330 -37.50 -3.87 -3.17
C PRO A 330 -36.72 -3.52 -4.43
N TYR A 331 -35.74 -2.62 -4.31
CA TYR A 331 -34.97 -2.12 -5.45
C TYR A 331 -34.41 -3.25 -6.33
N GLY A 332 -33.91 -4.32 -5.72
CA GLY A 332 -33.34 -5.48 -6.41
C GLY A 332 -34.33 -6.15 -7.38
N GLN A 333 -35.62 -6.10 -7.09
CA GLN A 333 -36.71 -6.69 -7.87
C GLN A 333 -37.27 -5.74 -8.95
N LEU A 334 -36.81 -4.48 -9.00
CA LEU A 334 -37.29 -3.53 -10.01
C LEU A 334 -36.82 -3.92 -11.42
N PRO A 335 -37.64 -3.66 -12.45
CA PRO A 335 -37.23 -3.81 -13.85
C PRO A 335 -35.98 -3.00 -14.18
N ARG A 336 -35.12 -3.51 -15.08
CA ARG A 336 -33.87 -2.84 -15.47
C ARG A 336 -34.09 -1.41 -15.98
N GLU A 337 -35.12 -1.19 -16.78
CA GLU A 337 -35.48 0.15 -17.30
C GLU A 337 -35.78 1.15 -16.18
N VAL A 338 -36.45 0.69 -15.11
CA VAL A 338 -36.75 1.50 -13.93
C VAL A 338 -35.47 1.82 -13.17
N LYS A 339 -34.57 0.85 -13.02
CA LYS A 339 -33.25 1.05 -12.39
C LYS A 339 -32.41 2.07 -13.16
N GLU A 340 -32.36 1.96 -14.49
CA GLU A 340 -31.66 2.92 -15.36
C GLU A 340 -32.18 4.35 -15.17
N VAL A 341 -33.51 4.53 -15.09
CA VAL A 341 -34.10 5.84 -14.80
C VAL A 341 -33.69 6.37 -13.43
N ILE A 342 -33.65 5.53 -12.40
CA ILE A 342 -33.21 5.92 -11.05
C ILE A 342 -31.73 6.31 -11.04
N LEU A 343 -30.88 5.54 -11.74
CA LEU A 343 -29.42 5.71 -11.72
C LEU A 343 -28.95 6.86 -12.61
N HIS A 344 -29.44 6.94 -13.83
CA HIS A 344 -28.94 7.84 -14.87
C HIS A 344 -29.93 8.94 -15.26
N GLY A 345 -31.13 8.93 -14.67
CA GLY A 345 -32.12 9.98 -14.85
C GLY A 345 -33.03 9.76 -16.05
N SER A 346 -33.80 10.79 -16.39
CA SER A 346 -34.71 10.78 -17.54
C SER A 346 -34.70 12.12 -18.27
N SER A 347 -34.89 12.09 -19.58
CA SER A 347 -35.06 13.29 -20.41
C SER A 347 -36.43 13.97 -20.22
N THR A 348 -37.39 13.27 -19.59
CA THR A 348 -38.74 13.77 -19.29
C THR A 348 -38.66 14.99 -18.39
N ARG A 349 -39.31 16.08 -18.82
CA ARG A 349 -39.42 17.29 -18.00
C ARG A 349 -40.61 17.16 -17.06
N LEU A 350 -40.42 17.57 -15.82
CA LEU A 350 -41.39 17.52 -14.73
C LEU A 350 -41.66 18.93 -14.23
N SER A 351 -42.90 19.22 -13.86
CA SER A 351 -43.20 20.40 -13.05
C SER A 351 -42.72 20.16 -11.63
N LEU A 352 -41.76 20.97 -11.16
CA LEU A 352 -41.10 20.86 -9.86
C LEU A 352 -41.32 22.15 -9.07
N PRO A 353 -41.54 22.10 -7.75
CA PRO A 353 -41.73 23.30 -6.96
C PRO A 353 -40.39 24.02 -6.76
N PHE A 354 -40.41 25.35 -6.76
CA PHE A 354 -39.26 26.22 -6.54
C PHE A 354 -39.65 27.36 -5.58
N GLY A 355 -39.17 27.30 -4.33
CA GLY A 355 -39.50 28.31 -3.32
C GLY A 355 -40.75 27.96 -2.49
N GLY A 356 -41.42 28.98 -1.96
CA GLY A 356 -42.68 28.86 -1.19
C GLY A 356 -43.88 28.45 -2.05
N GLU A 357 -45.07 28.28 -1.43
CA GLU A 357 -46.27 27.75 -2.08
C GLU A 357 -46.65 28.49 -3.37
N GLY A 358 -46.59 27.78 -4.51
CA GLY A 358 -47.19 28.19 -5.78
C GLY A 358 -46.26 28.29 -6.99
N ASP A 359 -44.95 28.43 -6.78
CA ASP A 359 -43.99 28.58 -7.88
C ASP A 359 -43.46 27.20 -8.34
N GLU A 360 -43.74 26.83 -9.61
CA GLU A 360 -43.21 25.62 -10.24
C GLU A 360 -42.31 25.95 -11.45
N TYR A 361 -41.24 25.19 -11.63
CA TYR A 361 -40.36 25.23 -12.81
C TYR A 361 -40.33 23.88 -13.51
N LEU A 362 -40.13 23.87 -14.83
CA LEU A 362 -39.84 22.64 -15.57
C LEU A 362 -38.38 22.23 -15.32
N GLY A 363 -38.20 21.18 -14.51
CA GLY A 363 -36.91 20.56 -14.29
C GLY A 363 -36.86 19.11 -14.76
N ARG A 364 -35.69 18.49 -14.64
CA ARG A 364 -35.50 17.06 -14.92
C ARG A 364 -35.04 16.33 -13.67
N TYR A 365 -35.31 15.03 -13.64
CA TYR A 365 -34.66 14.12 -12.72
C TYR A 365 -33.34 13.68 -13.34
N GLU A 366 -32.24 14.04 -12.68
CA GLU A 366 -30.88 13.84 -13.17
C GLU A 366 -30.32 12.43 -12.94
N GLY A 367 -30.92 11.64 -12.04
CA GLY A 367 -30.38 10.33 -11.65
C GLY A 367 -29.34 10.39 -10.53
N LEU A 368 -29.13 9.24 -9.88
CA LEU A 368 -28.20 9.10 -8.77
C LEU A 368 -26.72 9.28 -9.17
N ILE A 369 -26.28 8.60 -10.22
CA ILE A 369 -24.88 8.59 -10.64
C ILE A 369 -24.44 9.99 -11.12
N PRO A 370 -25.18 10.67 -12.02
CA PRO A 370 -24.84 12.04 -12.40
C PRO A 370 -24.89 13.03 -11.22
N TRP A 371 -25.78 12.82 -10.24
CA TRP A 371 -25.81 13.63 -9.02
C TRP A 371 -24.52 13.48 -8.21
N LEU A 372 -24.05 12.24 -8.03
CA LEU A 372 -22.81 11.91 -7.31
C LEU A 372 -21.59 12.49 -8.02
N GLU A 373 -21.47 12.27 -9.33
CA GLU A 373 -20.37 12.76 -10.17
C GLU A 373 -20.25 14.29 -10.10
N ARG A 374 -21.35 15.01 -10.35
CA ARG A 374 -21.35 16.47 -10.28
C ARG A 374 -21.00 16.99 -8.89
N ARG A 375 -21.48 16.34 -7.83
CA ARG A 375 -21.18 16.76 -6.45
C ARG A 375 -19.71 16.49 -6.12
N TRP A 376 -19.13 15.40 -6.60
CA TRP A 376 -17.71 15.09 -6.46
C TRP A 376 -16.83 16.16 -7.09
N GLU A 377 -17.13 16.54 -8.33
CA GLU A 377 -16.35 17.53 -9.09
C GLU A 377 -16.44 18.94 -8.50
N ARG A 378 -17.61 19.35 -8.01
CA ARG A 378 -17.85 20.73 -7.54
C ARG A 378 -17.54 20.98 -6.08
N THR A 379 -17.41 19.93 -5.26
CA THR A 379 -17.27 20.15 -3.82
C THR A 379 -15.83 20.47 -3.43
N GLU A 380 -15.65 21.59 -2.73
CA GLU A 380 -14.38 22.01 -2.10
C GLU A 380 -14.24 21.53 -0.65
N SER A 381 -15.28 20.92 -0.07
CA SER A 381 -15.27 20.40 1.30
C SER A 381 -14.73 18.98 1.36
N ASP A 382 -13.62 18.79 2.08
CA ASP A 382 -13.02 17.47 2.30
C ASP A 382 -13.99 16.48 2.95
N SER A 383 -14.80 16.93 3.92
CA SER A 383 -15.78 16.08 4.60
C SER A 383 -16.83 15.51 3.65
N VAL A 384 -17.30 16.30 2.68
CA VAL A 384 -18.27 15.82 1.68
C VAL A 384 -17.58 14.91 0.68
N ARG A 385 -16.32 15.19 0.32
CA ARG A 385 -15.54 14.30 -0.55
C ARG A 385 -15.31 12.94 0.11
N GLU A 386 -14.96 12.90 1.39
CA GLU A 386 -14.83 11.66 2.17
C GLU A 386 -16.16 10.88 2.28
N GLU A 387 -17.29 11.58 2.41
CA GLU A 387 -18.61 10.94 2.41
C GLU A 387 -18.91 10.29 1.05
N LEU A 388 -18.70 11.01 -0.05
CA LEU A 388 -18.96 10.53 -1.40
C LEU A 388 -18.00 9.41 -1.82
N ALA A 389 -16.75 9.43 -1.36
CA ALA A 389 -15.74 8.43 -1.69
C ALA A 389 -16.19 7.01 -1.30
N ARG A 390 -17.06 6.87 -0.29
CA ARG A 390 -17.61 5.58 0.16
C ARG A 390 -18.47 4.86 -0.88
N TYR A 391 -18.91 5.58 -1.91
CA TYR A 391 -19.74 5.04 -2.98
C TYR A 391 -18.95 4.82 -4.27
N ARG A 392 -17.63 4.99 -4.24
CA ARG A 392 -16.76 4.81 -5.42
C ARG A 392 -16.08 3.45 -5.36
N GLU A 393 -16.05 2.78 -6.51
CA GLU A 393 -15.27 1.58 -6.73
C GLU A 393 -14.16 1.87 -7.72
N GLU A 394 -13.08 1.12 -7.59
CA GLU A 394 -11.96 1.15 -8.51
C GLU A 394 -11.99 -0.12 -9.37
N ALA A 395 -11.87 0.04 -10.68
CA ALA A 395 -11.77 -1.08 -11.61
C ALA A 395 -10.53 -0.97 -12.50
N PRO A 396 -9.94 -2.11 -12.91
CA PRO A 396 -8.88 -2.14 -13.90
C PRO A 396 -9.28 -1.39 -15.17
N CYS A 397 -8.35 -0.64 -15.75
CA CYS A 397 -8.59 0.11 -16.96
C CYS A 397 -8.87 -0.86 -18.12
N PRO A 398 -10.02 -0.77 -18.81
CA PRO A 398 -10.39 -1.73 -19.85
C PRO A 398 -9.48 -1.67 -21.09
N SER A 399 -8.75 -0.57 -21.29
CA SER A 399 -7.85 -0.43 -22.45
C SER A 399 -6.50 -1.11 -22.27
N CYS A 400 -5.99 -1.18 -21.03
CA CYS A 400 -4.69 -1.80 -20.75
C CYS A 400 -4.80 -3.01 -19.82
N GLY A 401 -6.01 -3.37 -19.38
CA GLY A 401 -6.27 -4.47 -18.45
C GLY A 401 -5.57 -4.32 -17.10
N GLY A 402 -5.28 -3.09 -16.65
CA GLY A 402 -4.50 -2.86 -15.43
C GLY A 402 -3.00 -2.60 -15.64
N LYS A 403 -2.47 -2.88 -16.84
CA LYS A 403 -1.01 -2.91 -17.12
C LYS A 403 -0.33 -1.55 -17.22
N ARG A 404 -1.09 -0.45 -17.16
CA ARG A 404 -0.63 0.95 -17.13
C ARG A 404 0.09 1.45 -18.40
N LEU A 405 0.56 0.57 -19.26
CA LEU A 405 1.31 0.89 -20.47
C LEU A 405 0.42 0.92 -21.71
N ARG A 406 0.92 1.59 -22.75
CA ARG A 406 0.37 1.51 -24.11
C ARG A 406 0.66 0.16 -24.75
N ARG A 407 -0.16 -0.23 -25.73
CA ARG A 407 -0.08 -1.51 -26.44
C ARG A 407 1.27 -1.71 -27.15
N GLU A 408 1.90 -0.65 -27.62
CA GLU A 408 3.20 -0.70 -28.31
C GLU A 408 4.31 -1.14 -27.37
N ALA A 409 4.32 -0.64 -26.13
CA ALA A 409 5.28 -1.05 -25.11
C ALA A 409 5.05 -2.50 -24.65
N LEU A 410 3.77 -2.90 -24.52
CA LEU A 410 3.37 -4.26 -24.15
C LEU A 410 3.65 -5.30 -25.24
N ALA A 411 3.93 -4.87 -26.48
CA ALA A 411 4.27 -5.76 -27.57
C ALA A 411 5.77 -6.11 -27.64
N VAL A 412 6.62 -5.46 -26.84
CA VAL A 412 8.06 -5.75 -26.79
C VAL A 412 8.32 -6.95 -25.88
N ARG A 413 9.19 -7.87 -26.32
CA ARG A 413 9.52 -9.09 -25.56
C ARG A 413 11.02 -9.21 -25.28
N LEU A 414 11.36 -9.66 -24.08
CA LEU A 414 12.71 -10.03 -23.66
C LEU A 414 12.70 -11.50 -23.24
N GLY A 415 13.46 -12.35 -23.95
CA GLY A 415 13.49 -13.79 -23.71
C GLY A 415 12.11 -14.45 -23.69
N GLY A 416 11.23 -13.99 -24.60
CA GLY A 416 9.84 -14.48 -24.71
C GLY A 416 8.80 -13.77 -23.84
N TYR A 417 9.22 -12.98 -22.84
CA TYR A 417 8.29 -12.34 -21.89
C TYR A 417 8.09 -10.85 -22.20
N THR A 418 6.86 -10.36 -22.02
CA THR A 418 6.57 -8.91 -22.03
C THR A 418 6.89 -8.28 -20.66
N ILE A 419 7.05 -6.95 -20.63
CA ILE A 419 7.46 -6.26 -19.39
C ILE A 419 6.40 -6.39 -18.28
N ASP A 420 5.12 -6.37 -18.64
CA ASP A 420 4.00 -6.58 -17.72
C ASP A 420 3.98 -8.00 -17.17
N ALA A 421 4.26 -9.01 -18.01
CA ALA A 421 4.30 -10.40 -17.56
C ALA A 421 5.40 -10.61 -16.50
N LEU A 422 6.59 -10.02 -16.72
CA LEU A 422 7.66 -10.06 -15.71
C LEU A 422 7.29 -9.26 -14.45
N ALA A 423 6.62 -8.11 -14.60
CA ALA A 423 6.24 -7.28 -13.46
C ALA A 423 5.10 -7.88 -12.62
N GLU A 424 4.23 -8.70 -13.20
CA GLU A 424 3.13 -9.40 -12.51
C GLU A 424 3.58 -10.68 -11.80
N MET A 425 4.71 -11.28 -12.18
CA MET A 425 5.25 -12.44 -11.49
C MET A 425 5.64 -12.11 -10.04
N PRO A 426 5.42 -13.03 -9.09
CA PRO A 426 6.07 -12.97 -7.79
C PRO A 426 7.59 -12.89 -7.93
N VAL A 427 8.25 -12.11 -7.09
CA VAL A 427 9.71 -11.90 -7.10
C VAL A 427 10.48 -13.23 -7.14
N ASP A 428 10.09 -14.23 -6.36
CA ASP A 428 10.78 -15.54 -6.35
C ASP A 428 10.69 -16.28 -7.69
N ARG A 429 9.54 -16.20 -8.35
CA ARG A 429 9.37 -16.75 -9.70
C ARG A 429 10.13 -15.92 -10.74
N LEU A 430 10.17 -14.60 -10.57
CA LEU A 430 10.89 -13.70 -11.47
C LEU A 430 12.40 -13.96 -11.44
N ILE A 431 12.98 -14.25 -10.26
CA ILE A 431 14.39 -14.66 -10.14
C ILE A 431 14.66 -15.91 -10.98
N THR A 432 13.78 -16.92 -10.86
CA THR A 432 13.87 -18.18 -11.62
C THR A 432 13.70 -17.93 -13.13
N ALA A 433 12.76 -17.08 -13.51
CA ALA A 433 12.52 -16.70 -14.91
C ALA A 433 13.76 -16.05 -15.54
N PHE A 434 14.46 -15.17 -14.81
CA PHE A 434 15.70 -14.56 -15.29
C PHE A 434 16.87 -15.56 -15.38
N GLN A 435 16.87 -16.65 -14.62
CA GLN A 435 17.90 -17.70 -14.71
C GLN A 435 17.68 -18.59 -15.94
N GLY A 436 16.43 -18.89 -16.28
CA GLY A 436 16.07 -19.73 -17.43
C GLY A 436 15.90 -18.98 -18.76
N MET A 437 16.10 -17.66 -18.77
CA MET A 437 15.87 -16.83 -19.95
C MET A 437 17.00 -16.99 -20.96
N ASP A 438 16.66 -17.44 -22.18
CA ASP A 438 17.60 -17.44 -23.31
C ASP A 438 17.59 -16.06 -23.98
N ILE A 439 18.75 -15.41 -24.00
CA ILE A 439 18.95 -14.10 -24.60
C ILE A 439 20.16 -14.22 -25.50
N ASP A 440 19.99 -13.74 -26.74
CA ASP A 440 21.05 -13.68 -27.73
C ASP A 440 22.38 -13.14 -27.13
N PRO A 441 23.54 -13.80 -27.37
CA PRO A 441 24.82 -13.43 -26.76
C PRO A 441 25.23 -11.97 -27.02
N SER A 442 24.92 -11.42 -28.20
CA SER A 442 25.24 -10.03 -28.52
C SER A 442 24.43 -9.08 -27.64
N ARG A 443 23.14 -9.35 -27.45
CA ARG A 443 22.26 -8.56 -26.58
C ARG A 443 22.62 -8.73 -25.10
N MET A 444 22.95 -9.95 -24.66
CA MET A 444 23.37 -10.24 -23.30
C MET A 444 24.59 -9.41 -22.89
N SER A 445 25.56 -9.23 -23.80
CA SER A 445 26.75 -8.42 -23.52
C SER A 445 26.44 -6.96 -23.16
N ILE A 446 25.38 -6.39 -23.75
CA ILE A 446 24.94 -5.00 -23.53
C ILE A 446 24.24 -4.84 -22.18
N ILE A 447 23.46 -5.84 -21.79
CA ILE A 447 22.59 -5.76 -20.60
C ILE A 447 23.15 -6.43 -19.36
N LYS A 448 24.29 -7.11 -19.46
CA LYS A 448 24.86 -7.93 -18.37
C LYS A 448 24.87 -7.23 -17.01
N VAL A 449 25.42 -6.02 -16.95
CA VAL A 449 25.53 -5.23 -15.71
C VAL A 449 24.15 -4.87 -15.14
N ALA A 450 23.22 -4.45 -15.99
CA ALA A 450 21.86 -4.12 -15.58
C ALA A 450 21.10 -5.37 -15.10
N LEU A 451 21.31 -6.52 -15.73
CA LEU A 451 20.69 -7.79 -15.35
C LEU A 451 21.24 -8.30 -14.01
N GLU A 452 22.54 -8.18 -13.77
CA GLU A 452 23.16 -8.49 -12.48
C GLU A 452 22.58 -7.62 -11.36
N GLU A 453 22.39 -6.33 -11.61
CA GLU A 453 21.78 -5.40 -10.64
C GLU A 453 20.31 -5.73 -10.36
N VAL A 454 19.53 -6.10 -11.38
CA VAL A 454 18.15 -6.60 -11.20
C VAL A 454 18.14 -7.86 -10.33
N ARG A 455 18.97 -8.85 -10.64
CA ARG A 455 19.04 -10.10 -9.85
C ARG A 455 19.43 -9.85 -8.41
N LYS A 456 20.40 -8.95 -8.16
CA LYS A 456 20.83 -8.54 -6.83
C LYS A 456 19.67 -7.93 -6.02
N ARG A 457 18.94 -6.96 -6.60
CA ARG A 457 17.79 -6.31 -5.95
C ARG A 457 16.62 -7.26 -5.69
N LEU A 458 16.31 -8.13 -6.64
CA LEU A 458 15.29 -9.17 -6.46
C LEU A 458 15.66 -10.14 -5.33
N SER A 459 16.93 -10.52 -5.23
CA SER A 459 17.43 -11.38 -4.15
C SER A 459 17.27 -10.70 -2.78
N PHE A 460 17.55 -9.40 -2.69
CA PHE A 460 17.31 -8.65 -1.45
C PHE A 460 15.83 -8.61 -1.06
N LEU A 461 14.92 -8.42 -2.02
CA LEU A 461 13.48 -8.48 -1.76
C LEU A 461 13.05 -9.86 -1.26
N SER A 462 13.58 -10.93 -1.84
CA SER A 462 13.32 -12.30 -1.37
C SER A 462 13.86 -12.54 0.05
N ASN A 463 15.08 -12.08 0.34
CA ASN A 463 15.73 -12.23 1.64
C ASN A 463 14.98 -11.53 2.78
N VAL A 464 14.37 -10.37 2.51
CA VAL A 464 13.53 -9.66 3.49
C VAL A 464 12.09 -10.20 3.55
N GLY A 465 11.80 -11.37 2.96
CA GLY A 465 10.48 -12.00 3.01
C GLY A 465 9.43 -11.31 2.13
N ALA A 466 9.82 -10.52 1.12
CA ALA A 466 8.94 -9.90 0.14
C ALA A 466 8.88 -10.66 -1.20
N GLY A 467 9.36 -11.92 -1.22
CA GLY A 467 9.45 -12.77 -2.42
C GLY A 467 8.11 -13.12 -3.08
N TYR A 468 7.02 -13.11 -2.31
CA TYR A 468 5.66 -13.39 -2.81
C TYR A 468 5.01 -12.21 -3.53
N LEU A 469 5.55 -10.99 -3.39
CA LEU A 469 5.00 -9.80 -4.02
C LEU A 469 5.39 -9.72 -5.49
N SER A 470 4.53 -9.10 -6.30
CA SER A 470 4.84 -8.73 -7.67
C SER A 470 5.36 -7.30 -7.76
N LEU A 471 6.15 -6.99 -8.79
CA LEU A 471 6.65 -5.63 -9.03
C LEU A 471 5.54 -4.65 -9.45
N SER A 472 4.43 -5.17 -10.00
CA SER A 472 3.24 -4.40 -10.37
C SER A 472 2.33 -4.08 -9.19
N ARG A 473 2.51 -4.75 -8.03
CA ARG A 473 1.74 -4.46 -6.81
C ARG A 473 1.88 -2.99 -6.43
N ARG A 474 0.75 -2.34 -6.19
CA ARG A 474 0.72 -0.93 -5.81
C ARG A 474 1.33 -0.72 -4.43
N ALA A 475 2.07 0.37 -4.27
CA ALA A 475 2.73 0.69 -3.01
C ALA A 475 1.73 1.09 -1.91
N ASP A 476 0.57 1.64 -2.27
CA ASP A 476 -0.47 2.05 -1.32
C ASP A 476 -1.35 0.90 -0.80
N THR A 477 -1.19 -0.31 -1.34
CA THR A 477 -1.88 -1.53 -0.88
C THR A 477 -0.96 -2.46 -0.08
N LEU A 478 0.25 -2.00 0.23
CA LEU A 478 1.20 -2.69 1.10
C LEU A 478 0.85 -2.40 2.56
N SER A 479 1.02 -3.40 3.41
CA SER A 479 1.06 -3.24 4.86
C SER A 479 2.25 -2.37 5.31
N GLY A 480 2.21 -1.90 6.56
CA GLY A 480 3.33 -1.19 7.18
C GLY A 480 4.62 -2.00 7.15
N GLY A 481 4.54 -3.28 7.57
CA GLY A 481 5.68 -4.21 7.54
C GLY A 481 6.21 -4.49 6.13
N GLU A 482 5.36 -4.70 5.12
CA GLU A 482 5.81 -4.87 3.74
C GLU A 482 6.53 -3.63 3.21
N THR A 483 5.98 -2.44 3.48
CA THR A 483 6.59 -1.16 3.10
C THR A 483 7.98 -1.01 3.73
N GLN A 484 8.09 -1.35 5.01
CA GLN A 484 9.33 -1.29 5.77
C GLN A 484 10.39 -2.24 5.19
N ARG A 485 10.02 -3.49 4.93
CA ARG A 485 10.92 -4.51 4.37
C ARG A 485 11.37 -4.17 2.95
N ILE A 486 10.47 -3.64 2.12
CA ILE A 486 10.84 -3.13 0.79
C ILE A 486 11.85 -1.98 0.90
N ARG A 487 11.65 -1.03 1.82
CA ARG A 487 12.64 0.04 2.05
C ARG A 487 13.96 -0.52 2.52
N LEU A 488 13.96 -1.50 3.42
CA LEU A 488 15.17 -2.17 3.88
C LEU A 488 15.94 -2.82 2.72
N ALA A 489 15.25 -3.57 1.86
CA ALA A 489 15.85 -4.15 0.65
C ALA A 489 16.48 -3.09 -0.27
N THR A 490 15.79 -1.95 -0.46
CA THR A 490 16.35 -0.82 -1.23
C THR A 490 17.62 -0.25 -0.57
N GLN A 491 17.66 -0.16 0.77
CA GLN A 491 18.86 0.31 1.48
C GLN A 491 20.02 -0.69 1.45
N ILE A 492 19.76 -1.99 1.46
CA ILE A 492 20.80 -3.00 1.25
C ILE A 492 21.37 -2.87 -0.18
N GLY A 493 20.52 -2.58 -1.15
CA GLY A 493 20.89 -2.33 -2.54
C GLY A 493 21.90 -1.19 -2.72
N SER A 494 21.76 -0.10 -1.96
CA SER A 494 22.60 1.10 -2.11
C SER A 494 24.04 0.92 -1.64
N SER A 495 24.35 -0.15 -0.89
CA SER A 495 25.71 -0.52 -0.46
C SER A 495 26.46 0.63 0.25
N LEU A 496 25.75 1.44 1.03
CA LEU A 496 26.32 2.56 1.79
C LEU A 496 27.16 2.04 2.97
N THR A 497 28.18 2.80 3.36
CA THR A 497 29.08 2.51 4.49
C THR A 497 29.22 3.75 5.39
N GLY A 498 29.41 3.56 6.70
CA GLY A 498 29.53 4.68 7.65
C GLY A 498 28.20 5.40 7.93
N VAL A 499 27.08 4.72 7.70
CA VAL A 499 25.72 5.22 7.95
C VAL A 499 25.18 4.67 9.27
N MET A 500 24.35 5.45 9.95
CA MET A 500 23.55 4.99 11.09
C MET A 500 22.12 4.68 10.61
N TYR A 501 21.75 3.40 10.63
CA TYR A 501 20.39 2.96 10.35
C TYR A 501 19.60 2.92 11.64
N VAL A 502 18.44 3.59 11.67
CA VAL A 502 17.51 3.58 12.81
C VAL A 502 16.20 2.89 12.38
N LEU A 503 15.88 1.74 12.96
CA LEU A 503 14.73 0.91 12.57
C LEU A 503 13.68 0.84 13.68
N ASP A 504 12.42 0.88 13.29
CA ASP A 504 11.27 0.85 14.19
C ASP A 504 10.58 -0.51 14.08
N GLU A 505 10.91 -1.44 14.98
CA GLU A 505 10.29 -2.77 15.07
C GLU A 505 10.19 -3.51 13.71
N PRO A 506 11.33 -3.79 13.05
CA PRO A 506 11.34 -4.38 11.71
C PRO A 506 10.77 -5.80 11.65
N THR A 507 10.55 -6.48 12.78
CA THR A 507 9.93 -7.82 12.81
C THR A 507 8.40 -7.78 12.85
N ILE A 508 7.76 -6.61 12.87
CA ILE A 508 6.29 -6.51 12.87
C ILE A 508 5.69 -7.22 11.64
N GLY A 509 4.65 -8.02 11.90
CA GLY A 509 3.93 -8.78 10.88
C GLY A 509 4.77 -9.86 10.18
N LEU A 510 5.95 -10.18 10.72
CA LEU A 510 6.75 -11.31 10.27
C LEU A 510 6.45 -12.55 11.12
N HIS A 511 6.35 -13.67 10.43
CA HIS A 511 6.34 -14.96 11.08
C HIS A 511 7.75 -15.28 11.61
N PRO A 512 7.91 -15.94 12.78
CA PRO A 512 9.22 -16.26 13.36
C PRO A 512 10.23 -16.88 12.38
N ARG A 513 9.76 -17.75 11.47
CA ARG A 513 10.55 -18.28 10.34
C ARG A 513 11.34 -17.22 9.58
N ASP A 514 10.70 -16.11 9.22
CA ASP A 514 11.26 -15.08 8.36
C ASP A 514 12.06 -14.03 9.16
N THR A 515 11.86 -13.95 10.49
CA THR A 515 12.65 -13.11 11.41
C THR A 515 14.15 -13.38 11.28
N SER A 516 14.55 -14.66 11.26
CA SER A 516 15.95 -15.07 11.08
C SER A 516 16.60 -14.48 9.82
N ARG A 517 15.91 -14.51 8.67
CA ARG A 517 16.42 -13.98 7.39
C ARG A 517 16.57 -12.47 7.39
N LEU A 518 15.64 -11.78 8.04
CA LEU A 518 15.71 -10.34 8.26
C LEU A 518 16.93 -9.99 9.12
N LEU A 519 17.14 -10.71 10.24
CA LEU A 519 18.27 -10.48 11.13
C LEU A 519 19.61 -10.71 10.43
N ASP A 520 19.71 -11.72 9.57
CA ASP A 520 20.92 -11.95 8.76
C ASP A 520 21.18 -10.81 7.76
N SER A 521 20.11 -10.25 7.18
CA SER A 521 20.22 -9.07 6.32
C SER A 521 20.67 -7.82 7.09
N LEU A 522 20.23 -7.66 8.34
CA LEU A 522 20.63 -6.55 9.21
C LEU A 522 22.08 -6.68 9.69
N LYS A 523 22.52 -7.92 9.99
CA LYS A 523 23.93 -8.22 10.25
C LYS A 523 24.80 -7.90 9.03
N ALA A 524 24.35 -8.24 7.82
CA ALA A 524 25.07 -7.88 6.59
C ALA A 524 25.21 -6.36 6.42
N ILE A 525 24.18 -5.56 6.74
CA ILE A 525 24.28 -4.09 6.74
C ILE A 525 25.33 -3.61 7.75
N ARG A 526 25.30 -4.15 8.97
CA ARG A 526 26.28 -3.84 10.02
C ARG A 526 27.71 -4.17 9.54
N ASP A 527 27.91 -5.34 8.97
CA ASP A 527 29.21 -5.88 8.57
C ASP A 527 29.84 -5.09 7.40
N LEU A 528 29.04 -4.30 6.66
CA LEU A 528 29.53 -3.30 5.69
C LEU A 528 30.18 -2.06 6.36
N GLY A 529 30.22 -2.00 7.70
CA GLY A 529 30.74 -0.85 8.45
C GLY A 529 29.66 0.20 8.73
N ASN A 530 28.42 -0.23 8.94
CA ASN A 530 27.32 0.63 9.36
C ASN A 530 26.93 0.33 10.81
N THR A 531 26.32 1.32 11.47
CA THR A 531 25.75 1.13 12.81
C THR A 531 24.25 0.92 12.66
N VAL A 532 23.71 -0.16 13.22
CA VAL A 532 22.28 -0.47 13.15
C VAL A 532 21.70 -0.33 14.56
N ILE A 533 20.82 0.64 14.74
CA ILE A 533 20.07 0.87 15.98
C ILE A 533 18.62 0.53 15.70
N MET A 534 18.01 -0.34 16.49
CA MET A 534 16.59 -0.64 16.32
C MET A 534 15.84 -0.63 17.63
N VAL A 535 14.59 -0.18 17.58
CA VAL A 535 13.63 -0.36 18.65
C VAL A 535 12.95 -1.71 18.45
N GLU A 536 13.04 -2.62 19.41
CA GLU A 536 12.46 -3.95 19.30
C GLU A 536 11.98 -4.55 20.63
N HIS A 537 11.03 -5.47 20.49
CA HIS A 537 10.42 -6.26 21.55
C HIS A 537 10.48 -7.76 21.28
N ASP A 538 10.78 -8.15 20.04
CA ASP A 538 10.93 -9.54 19.66
C ASP A 538 12.14 -10.21 20.34
N ARG A 539 11.90 -11.43 20.84
CA ARG A 539 12.91 -12.20 21.59
C ARG A 539 14.09 -12.60 20.71
N GLU A 540 13.83 -13.13 19.51
CA GLU A 540 14.90 -13.58 18.61
C GLU A 540 15.80 -12.42 18.20
N THR A 541 15.22 -11.24 18.01
CA THR A 541 15.96 -10.02 17.68
C THR A 541 16.85 -9.55 18.83
N MET A 542 16.34 -9.55 20.05
CA MET A 542 17.15 -9.23 21.24
C MET A 542 18.28 -10.25 21.45
N GLU A 543 18.03 -11.55 21.19
CA GLU A 543 19.05 -12.61 21.27
C GLU A 543 20.12 -12.50 20.17
N ALA A 544 19.78 -11.93 19.02
CA ALA A 544 20.68 -11.70 17.89
C ALA A 544 21.50 -10.40 17.99
N ALA A 545 21.14 -9.48 18.90
CA ALA A 545 21.81 -8.20 19.08
C ALA A 545 23.26 -8.35 19.57
N ASP A 546 24.11 -7.40 19.21
CA ASP A 546 25.46 -7.28 19.79
C ASP A 546 25.40 -6.52 21.13
N TYR A 547 24.55 -5.50 21.18
CA TYR A 547 24.39 -4.59 22.31
C TYR A 547 22.92 -4.35 22.63
N LEU A 548 22.56 -4.37 23.90
CA LEU A 548 21.19 -4.19 24.39
C LEU A 548 21.09 -2.96 25.29
N MET A 549 19.98 -2.25 25.18
CA MET A 549 19.64 -1.11 26.03
C MET A 549 18.17 -1.18 26.45
N GLU A 550 17.91 -1.24 27.75
CA GLU A 550 16.56 -1.19 28.30
C GLU A 550 16.24 0.23 28.80
N LEU A 551 15.20 0.85 28.23
CA LEU A 551 14.62 2.10 28.71
C LEU A 551 13.38 1.83 29.55
N GLY A 552 13.26 2.51 30.68
CA GLY A 552 12.17 2.32 31.63
C GLY A 552 12.35 3.14 32.90
N PRO A 553 12.00 2.59 34.08
CA PRO A 553 11.39 1.27 34.32
C PRO A 553 9.90 1.18 33.90
N GLY A 554 9.23 2.32 33.69
CA GLY A 554 7.82 2.39 33.29
C GLY A 554 7.59 3.18 32.02
N ALA A 555 6.34 3.58 31.80
CA ALA A 555 5.90 4.40 30.67
C ALA A 555 5.70 5.86 31.08
N GLY A 556 5.74 6.79 30.12
CA GLY A 556 5.46 8.20 30.36
C GLY A 556 6.44 8.80 31.36
N GLU A 557 5.92 9.43 32.41
CA GLU A 557 6.76 10.02 33.45
C GLU A 557 7.62 8.98 34.17
N LEU A 558 7.17 7.73 34.33
CA LEU A 558 7.94 6.67 34.98
C LEU A 558 9.01 6.05 34.06
N GLY A 559 9.10 6.53 32.81
CA GLY A 559 10.10 6.12 31.83
C GLY A 559 11.25 7.12 31.70
N GLY A 560 11.90 7.10 30.53
CA GLY A 560 12.90 8.09 30.15
C GLY A 560 14.25 7.92 30.82
N THR A 561 14.52 6.77 31.44
CA THR A 561 15.82 6.43 32.05
C THR A 561 16.35 5.12 31.49
N VAL A 562 17.68 5.02 31.39
CA VAL A 562 18.36 3.78 31.01
C VAL A 562 18.41 2.88 32.25
N VAL A 563 17.71 1.75 32.20
CA VAL A 563 17.65 0.76 33.28
C VAL A 563 18.88 -0.14 33.26
N ALA A 564 19.25 -0.59 32.06
CA ALA A 564 20.43 -1.42 31.82
C ALA A 564 20.93 -1.18 30.39
N MET A 565 22.24 -1.20 30.19
CA MET A 565 22.85 -1.24 28.87
C MET A 565 24.17 -2.01 28.95
N ASP A 566 24.37 -2.98 28.06
CA ASP A 566 25.63 -3.72 27.96
C ASP A 566 25.65 -4.55 26.65
N TYR A 567 26.80 -5.16 26.36
CA TYR A 567 26.87 -6.25 25.39
C TYR A 567 26.00 -7.41 25.86
N LYS A 568 25.37 -8.09 24.89
CA LYS A 568 24.34 -9.11 25.12
C LYS A 568 24.68 -10.10 26.24
N ASP A 569 25.88 -10.69 26.22
CA ASP A 569 26.28 -11.73 27.17
C ASP A 569 26.35 -11.24 28.63
N GLN A 570 26.59 -9.96 28.84
CA GLN A 570 26.57 -9.34 30.18
C GLN A 570 25.20 -8.81 30.54
N PHE A 571 24.48 -8.25 29.56
CA PHE A 571 23.11 -7.80 29.73
C PHE A 571 22.20 -8.93 30.24
N ILE A 572 22.30 -10.12 29.64
CA ILE A 572 21.49 -11.30 30.03
C ILE A 572 21.80 -11.78 31.46
N LYS A 573 22.97 -11.47 32.02
CA LYS A 573 23.31 -11.80 33.42
C LYS A 573 22.83 -10.76 34.43
N GLY A 574 22.34 -9.61 33.96
CA GLY A 574 21.80 -8.55 34.79
C GLY A 574 20.44 -8.90 35.42
N ASP A 575 19.90 -7.97 36.21
CA ASP A 575 18.60 -8.11 36.89
C ASP A 575 17.50 -7.25 36.24
N SER A 576 17.70 -6.82 34.99
CA SER A 576 16.69 -6.05 34.28
C SER A 576 15.49 -6.93 33.89
N SER A 577 14.34 -6.31 33.65
CA SER A 577 13.13 -7.06 33.31
C SER A 577 13.24 -7.79 31.97
N THR A 578 14.01 -7.21 31.04
CA THR A 578 14.34 -7.86 29.77
C THR A 578 15.31 -9.02 29.99
N ALA A 579 16.31 -8.87 30.88
CA ALA A 579 17.25 -9.95 31.16
C ALA A 579 16.54 -11.20 31.70
N ARG A 580 15.58 -11.04 32.62
CA ARG A 580 14.73 -12.13 33.13
C ARG A 580 13.89 -12.78 32.03
N TYR A 581 13.32 -11.97 31.14
CA TYR A 581 12.57 -12.44 29.98
C TYR A 581 13.42 -13.29 29.02
N LEU A 582 14.63 -12.82 28.68
CA LEU A 582 15.55 -13.54 27.80
C LEU A 582 16.04 -14.86 28.41
N ARG A 583 16.15 -14.93 29.75
CA ARG A 583 16.45 -16.18 30.47
C ARG A 583 15.27 -17.14 30.59
N GLY A 584 14.05 -16.71 30.27
CA GLY A 584 12.82 -17.51 30.40
C GLY A 584 12.13 -17.42 31.77
N GLU A 585 12.67 -16.64 32.71
CA GLU A 585 12.13 -16.51 34.08
C GLU A 585 10.80 -15.73 34.13
N GLU A 586 10.53 -14.89 33.12
CA GLU A 586 9.26 -14.18 32.95
C GLU A 586 8.74 -14.39 31.51
N ASP A 587 7.42 -14.45 31.32
CA ASP A 587 6.75 -14.48 30.01
C ASP A 587 5.47 -13.62 29.98
N GLY A 588 4.99 -13.33 28.77
CA GLY A 588 3.72 -12.65 28.52
C GLY A 588 2.49 -13.56 28.47
N VAL A 589 2.63 -14.87 28.67
CA VAL A 589 1.54 -15.84 28.49
C VAL A 589 0.48 -15.67 29.58
N VAL A 590 -0.79 -15.71 29.16
CA VAL A 590 -1.95 -15.69 30.07
C VAL A 590 -2.87 -16.84 29.71
N LEU A 591 -3.25 -17.64 30.71
CA LEU A 591 -4.28 -18.66 30.56
C LEU A 591 -5.49 -18.29 31.43
N PRO A 592 -6.71 -18.62 30.97
CA PRO A 592 -7.90 -18.43 31.78
C PRO A 592 -7.92 -19.35 33.02
N PRO A 593 -8.64 -18.96 34.09
CA PRO A 593 -8.81 -19.80 35.27
C PRO A 593 -9.42 -21.16 34.89
N GLY A 594 -8.72 -22.25 35.20
CA GLY A 594 -9.15 -23.62 34.87
C GLY A 594 -8.64 -24.18 33.54
N GLY A 595 -7.80 -23.44 32.81
CA GLY A 595 -7.24 -23.87 31.52
C GLY A 595 -8.13 -23.50 30.33
N ARG A 596 -7.72 -23.89 29.12
CA ARG A 596 -8.37 -23.48 27.85
C ARG A 596 -9.88 -23.74 27.85
N ARG A 597 -10.63 -22.79 27.31
CA ARG A 597 -12.10 -22.85 27.26
C ARG A 597 -12.58 -23.88 26.23
N VAL A 598 -13.69 -24.54 26.54
CA VAL A 598 -14.38 -25.41 25.59
C VAL A 598 -15.30 -24.56 24.69
N PRO A 599 -15.20 -24.65 23.36
CA PRO A 599 -16.05 -23.91 22.45
C PRO A 599 -17.56 -24.16 22.61
N GLN A 600 -18.37 -23.15 22.28
CA GLN A 600 -19.83 -23.25 22.25
C GLN A 600 -20.36 -22.84 20.87
N GLY A 601 -20.39 -23.80 19.95
CA GLY A 601 -20.71 -23.58 18.54
C GLY A 601 -19.51 -23.03 17.76
N ALA A 602 -19.69 -22.85 16.45
CA ALA A 602 -18.68 -22.34 15.55
C ALA A 602 -19.31 -21.59 14.38
N ILE A 603 -18.56 -20.66 13.78
CA ILE A 603 -18.86 -20.12 12.46
C ILE A 603 -18.15 -21.01 11.44
N LEU A 604 -18.87 -21.51 10.46
CA LEU A 604 -18.27 -22.22 9.33
C LEU A 604 -18.31 -21.32 8.11
N VAL A 605 -17.15 -21.03 7.54
CA VAL A 605 -17.00 -20.27 6.29
C VAL A 605 -16.53 -21.24 5.22
N ARG A 606 -17.35 -21.46 4.18
CA ARG A 606 -17.07 -22.46 3.15
C ARG A 606 -16.57 -21.84 1.85
N GLY A 607 -15.65 -22.53 1.19
CA GLY A 607 -15.21 -22.22 -0.18
C GLY A 607 -14.54 -20.86 -0.35
N CYS A 608 -13.69 -20.45 0.58
CA CYS A 608 -13.02 -19.15 0.54
C CYS A 608 -12.03 -19.05 -0.63
N ARG A 609 -12.26 -18.14 -1.58
CA ARG A 609 -11.51 -17.99 -2.85
C ARG A 609 -10.95 -16.59 -3.13
N GLU A 610 -11.15 -15.64 -2.23
CA GLU A 610 -10.63 -14.29 -2.41
C GLU A 610 -9.08 -14.28 -2.44
N ASN A 611 -8.50 -13.48 -3.33
CA ASN A 611 -7.05 -13.37 -3.58
C ASN A 611 -6.36 -14.73 -3.79
N ASN A 612 -5.54 -15.18 -2.84
CA ASN A 612 -4.75 -16.40 -2.94
C ASN A 612 -5.35 -17.61 -2.20
N LEU A 613 -6.53 -17.47 -1.58
CA LEU A 613 -7.20 -18.57 -0.87
C LEU A 613 -7.70 -19.63 -1.88
N LYS A 614 -7.50 -20.92 -1.57
CA LYS A 614 -7.72 -22.03 -2.53
C LYS A 614 -9.07 -22.74 -2.38
N GLY A 615 -10.14 -22.00 -2.10
CA GLY A 615 -11.45 -22.59 -1.86
C GLY A 615 -11.53 -23.32 -0.52
N VAL A 616 -10.88 -22.78 0.51
CA VAL A 616 -10.76 -23.42 1.82
C VAL A 616 -12.02 -23.26 2.66
N ASP A 617 -12.31 -24.29 3.45
CA ASP A 617 -13.33 -24.26 4.50
C ASP A 617 -12.64 -23.97 5.84
N VAL A 618 -13.13 -22.97 6.57
CA VAL A 618 -12.57 -22.56 7.86
C VAL A 618 -13.65 -22.59 8.94
N GLU A 619 -13.38 -23.31 10.01
CA GLU A 619 -14.22 -23.36 11.21
C GLU A 619 -13.63 -22.44 12.29
N LEU A 620 -14.44 -21.52 12.80
CA LEU A 620 -14.08 -20.57 13.85
C LEU A 620 -14.94 -20.82 15.09
N PRO A 621 -14.41 -21.57 16.08
CA PRO A 621 -15.05 -21.76 17.37
C PRO A 621 -15.53 -20.45 18.04
N LEU A 622 -16.69 -20.53 18.69
CA LEU A 622 -17.33 -19.42 19.42
C LEU A 622 -17.16 -19.57 20.93
N ARG A 623 -17.31 -18.44 21.65
CA ARG A 623 -17.12 -18.29 23.11
C ARG A 623 -15.71 -18.60 23.61
N VAL A 624 -14.73 -18.39 22.74
CA VAL A 624 -13.30 -18.60 23.02
C VAL A 624 -12.46 -17.43 22.49
N MET A 625 -11.18 -17.40 22.87
CA MET A 625 -10.16 -16.58 22.24
C MET A 625 -9.42 -17.42 21.18
N GLY A 626 -9.70 -17.20 19.91
CA GLY A 626 -9.01 -17.85 18.80
C GLY A 626 -7.92 -16.98 18.16
N ALA A 627 -6.92 -17.58 17.54
CA ALA A 627 -5.94 -16.87 16.73
C ALA A 627 -5.74 -17.50 15.34
N ILE A 628 -5.63 -16.65 14.32
CA ILE A 628 -5.28 -17.01 12.94
C ILE A 628 -3.80 -16.68 12.74
N THR A 629 -3.01 -17.67 12.37
CA THR A 629 -1.55 -17.55 12.23
C THR A 629 -1.06 -18.09 10.89
N GLY A 630 0.26 -18.11 10.70
CA GLY A 630 0.93 -18.56 9.49
C GLY A 630 1.78 -17.48 8.80
N VAL A 631 2.54 -17.84 7.76
CA VAL A 631 3.54 -16.94 7.17
C VAL A 631 2.96 -15.67 6.52
N SER A 632 3.77 -14.62 6.35
CA SER A 632 3.34 -13.39 5.68
C SER A 632 2.89 -13.70 4.25
N GLY A 633 1.73 -13.14 3.84
CA GLY A 633 1.13 -13.44 2.54
C GLY A 633 0.35 -14.76 2.44
N SER A 634 0.17 -15.52 3.53
CA SER A 634 -0.57 -16.80 3.49
C SER A 634 -2.09 -16.68 3.28
N GLY A 635 -2.65 -15.47 3.42
CA GLY A 635 -4.08 -15.21 3.24
C GLY A 635 -4.83 -14.78 4.50
N LYS A 636 -4.16 -14.66 5.66
CA LYS A 636 -4.78 -14.28 6.96
C LYS A 636 -5.66 -13.04 6.89
N SER A 637 -5.11 -11.91 6.43
CA SER A 637 -5.84 -10.65 6.32
C SER A 637 -6.95 -10.73 5.28
N THR A 638 -6.76 -11.48 4.20
CA THR A 638 -7.83 -11.73 3.22
C THR A 638 -9.00 -12.46 3.88
N PHE A 639 -8.72 -13.52 4.63
CA PHE A 639 -9.76 -14.26 5.34
C PHE A 639 -10.47 -13.41 6.40
N LEU A 640 -9.75 -12.73 7.29
CA LEU A 640 -10.35 -11.96 8.38
C LEU A 640 -11.10 -10.70 7.89
N TYR A 641 -10.50 -9.90 7.01
CA TYR A 641 -11.09 -8.63 6.57
C TYR A 641 -12.07 -8.81 5.41
N GLU A 642 -11.62 -9.43 4.31
CA GLU A 642 -12.37 -9.47 3.07
C GLU A 642 -13.53 -10.47 3.14
N ILE A 643 -13.33 -11.62 3.79
CA ILE A 643 -14.35 -12.67 3.85
C ILE A 643 -15.15 -12.58 5.17
N LEU A 644 -14.48 -12.77 6.31
CA LEU A 644 -15.16 -12.90 7.60
C LEU A 644 -15.83 -11.59 8.04
N TYR A 645 -15.08 -10.49 8.12
CA TYR A 645 -15.62 -9.21 8.60
C TYR A 645 -16.66 -8.65 7.63
N LYS A 646 -16.32 -8.47 6.34
CA LYS A 646 -17.28 -7.91 5.36
C LYS A 646 -18.48 -8.81 5.18
N GLY A 647 -18.29 -10.14 5.17
CA GLY A 647 -19.38 -11.12 5.07
C GLY A 647 -20.35 -11.01 6.25
N LEU A 648 -19.84 -11.12 7.49
CA LEU A 648 -20.67 -10.99 8.69
C LEU A 648 -21.30 -9.62 8.81
N LYS A 649 -20.55 -8.55 8.51
CA LYS A 649 -21.08 -7.18 8.60
C LYS A 649 -22.20 -6.96 7.59
N GLY A 650 -22.08 -7.49 6.37
CA GLY A 650 -23.14 -7.46 5.37
C GLY A 650 -24.39 -8.25 5.78
N LEU A 651 -24.21 -9.39 6.45
CA LEU A 651 -25.31 -10.21 6.96
C LEU A 651 -26.03 -9.59 8.17
N LEU A 652 -25.29 -8.93 9.06
CA LEU A 652 -25.81 -8.35 10.31
C LEU A 652 -26.31 -6.91 10.14
N ASP A 653 -25.67 -6.11 9.27
CA ASP A 653 -25.99 -4.71 9.02
C ASP A 653 -26.43 -4.52 7.56
N ARG A 654 -27.75 -4.41 7.38
CA ARG A 654 -28.36 -4.17 6.07
C ARG A 654 -27.93 -2.85 5.42
N SER A 655 -27.20 -1.95 6.08
CA SER A 655 -26.66 -0.73 5.46
C SER A 655 -25.21 -0.86 5.00
N PHE A 656 -24.52 -1.93 5.39
CA PHE A 656 -23.13 -2.18 5.04
C PHE A 656 -23.02 -2.67 3.59
N ARG A 657 -22.24 -1.99 2.76
CA ARG A 657 -22.21 -2.22 1.30
C ARG A 657 -20.87 -2.61 0.72
N LEU A 658 -19.82 -2.72 1.52
CA LEU A 658 -18.56 -3.24 0.99
C LEU A 658 -18.78 -4.68 0.58
N ARG A 659 -18.47 -4.98 -0.69
CA ARG A 659 -18.56 -6.32 -1.24
C ARG A 659 -17.63 -7.25 -0.44
N PRO A 660 -18.14 -8.35 0.13
CA PRO A 660 -17.27 -9.35 0.72
C PRO A 660 -16.49 -10.07 -0.38
N GLY A 661 -15.34 -10.63 -0.02
CA GLY A 661 -14.55 -11.47 -0.92
C GLY A 661 -15.33 -12.69 -1.44
N ASP A 662 -14.78 -13.42 -2.39
CA ASP A 662 -15.39 -14.64 -2.92
C ASP A 662 -15.37 -15.78 -1.88
N PHE A 663 -16.55 -16.28 -1.51
CA PHE A 663 -16.79 -17.47 -0.68
C PHE A 663 -18.18 -18.06 -1.00
N ASP A 664 -18.42 -19.32 -0.61
CA ASP A 664 -19.68 -20.02 -0.92
C ASP A 664 -20.80 -19.74 0.08
N SER A 665 -20.54 -19.95 1.37
CA SER A 665 -21.54 -19.75 2.42
C SER A 665 -20.90 -19.48 3.78
N MET A 666 -21.70 -18.89 4.69
CA MET A 666 -21.34 -18.69 6.08
C MET A 666 -22.47 -19.16 6.98
N GLU A 667 -22.16 -20.08 7.90
CA GLU A 667 -23.11 -20.77 8.78
C GLU A 667 -22.75 -20.53 10.26
N GLY A 668 -23.70 -20.71 11.18
CA GLY A 668 -23.45 -20.61 12.63
C GLY A 668 -23.37 -19.19 13.21
N TYR A 669 -23.58 -18.15 12.39
CA TYR A 669 -23.51 -16.74 12.82
C TYR A 669 -24.77 -16.22 13.54
N GLN A 670 -25.87 -16.99 13.58
CA GLN A 670 -27.18 -16.50 14.05
C GLN A 670 -27.20 -16.05 15.52
N GLY A 671 -26.27 -16.55 16.34
CA GLY A 671 -26.12 -16.12 17.73
C GLY A 671 -25.43 -14.76 17.91
N ILE A 672 -24.75 -14.26 16.87
CA ILE A 672 -23.92 -13.05 16.92
C ILE A 672 -24.78 -11.84 16.62
N ARG A 673 -24.70 -10.81 17.48
CA ARG A 673 -25.43 -9.55 17.29
C ARG A 673 -24.59 -8.46 16.64
N ASN A 674 -23.30 -8.42 16.99
CA ASN A 674 -22.38 -7.41 16.51
C ASN A 674 -21.06 -8.06 16.09
N VAL A 675 -20.47 -7.53 15.03
CA VAL A 675 -19.09 -7.80 14.64
C VAL A 675 -18.31 -6.49 14.69
N ILE A 676 -17.17 -6.52 15.38
CA ILE A 676 -16.34 -5.34 15.65
C ILE A 676 -14.93 -5.65 15.19
N LEU A 677 -14.41 -4.81 14.30
CA LEU A 677 -13.06 -4.90 13.78
C LEU A 677 -12.20 -3.83 14.44
N VAL A 678 -11.08 -4.26 15.04
CA VAL A 678 -10.11 -3.38 15.70
C VAL A 678 -8.77 -3.50 14.97
N ASP A 679 -8.61 -2.66 13.96
CA ASP A 679 -7.43 -2.60 13.09
C ASP A 679 -6.42 -1.52 13.53
N GLN A 680 -5.25 -1.53 12.91
CA GLN A 680 -4.15 -0.58 13.19
C GLN A 680 -4.31 0.77 12.47
N SER A 681 -5.40 1.00 11.74
CA SER A 681 -5.60 2.27 11.05
C SER A 681 -5.61 3.45 12.05
N PRO A 682 -5.05 4.63 11.69
CA PRO A 682 -4.99 5.75 12.61
C PRO A 682 -6.41 6.19 13.03
N ILE A 683 -6.62 6.49 14.31
CA ILE A 683 -7.91 6.97 14.84
C ILE A 683 -8.37 8.30 14.20
N GLY A 684 -7.44 9.01 13.56
CA GLY A 684 -7.74 10.14 12.69
C GLY A 684 -6.50 10.63 11.97
N ARG A 685 -6.71 11.27 10.82
CA ARG A 685 -5.64 11.77 9.93
C ARG A 685 -5.31 13.25 10.15
N THR A 686 -5.93 13.88 11.14
CA THR A 686 -5.75 15.31 11.43
C THR A 686 -5.36 15.52 12.90
N PRO A 687 -4.67 16.61 13.24
CA PRO A 687 -4.36 16.96 14.63
C PRO A 687 -5.59 17.19 15.53
N ARG A 688 -6.79 17.26 14.94
CA ARG A 688 -8.05 17.45 15.67
C ARG A 688 -8.57 16.17 16.33
N SER A 689 -8.22 15.02 15.75
CA SER A 689 -8.49 13.73 16.37
C SER A 689 -7.45 13.49 17.46
N ASN A 690 -7.90 12.99 18.61
CA ASN A 690 -7.06 12.66 19.76
C ASN A 690 -7.78 11.64 20.65
N PRO A 691 -7.11 11.01 21.63
CA PRO A 691 -7.72 10.02 22.52
C PRO A 691 -9.01 10.52 23.17
N ALA A 692 -9.05 11.79 23.60
CA ALA A 692 -10.20 12.33 24.30
C ALA A 692 -11.44 12.52 23.40
N THR A 693 -11.24 12.96 22.15
CA THR A 693 -12.33 13.11 21.17
C THR A 693 -12.82 11.76 20.67
N TYR A 694 -11.92 10.81 20.44
CA TYR A 694 -12.25 9.49 19.91
C TYR A 694 -13.08 8.66 20.89
N THR A 695 -12.63 8.56 22.16
CA THR A 695 -13.38 7.86 23.23
C THR A 695 -14.64 8.59 23.69
N GLY A 696 -14.87 9.81 23.18
CA GLY A 696 -15.99 10.66 23.56
C GLY A 696 -15.91 11.25 24.98
N VAL A 697 -14.84 10.97 25.74
CA VAL A 697 -14.62 11.56 27.09
C VAL A 697 -14.55 13.09 27.02
N PHE A 698 -14.03 13.65 25.93
CA PHE A 698 -13.95 15.10 25.76
C PHE A 698 -15.31 15.79 25.76
N SER A 699 -16.37 15.15 25.25
CA SER A 699 -17.72 15.70 25.32
C SER A 699 -18.22 15.80 26.76
N ALA A 700 -17.91 14.82 27.61
CA ALA A 700 -18.24 14.87 29.03
C ALA A 700 -17.41 15.93 29.77
N ILE A 701 -16.13 16.09 29.42
CA ILE A 701 -15.27 17.15 29.97
C ILE A 701 -15.80 18.54 29.58
N ARG A 702 -16.18 18.77 28.31
CA ARG A 702 -16.73 20.06 27.87
C ARG A 702 -18.06 20.39 28.54
N GLU A 703 -18.94 19.39 28.71
CA GLU A 703 -20.19 19.53 29.45
C GLU A 703 -19.91 19.95 30.89
N PHE A 704 -18.93 19.31 31.53
CA PHE A 704 -18.49 19.66 32.88
C PHE A 704 -17.93 21.09 32.97
N PHE A 705 -17.03 21.49 32.07
CA PHE A 705 -16.47 22.85 32.05
C PHE A 705 -17.54 23.93 31.83
N ALA A 706 -18.54 23.68 30.97
CA ALA A 706 -19.67 24.58 30.79
C ALA A 706 -20.57 24.69 32.04
N SER A 707 -20.54 23.69 32.92
CA SER A 707 -21.30 23.72 34.17
C SER A 707 -20.64 24.51 35.31
N LEU A 708 -19.35 24.87 35.17
CA LEU A 708 -18.60 25.59 36.19
C LEU A 708 -19.17 27.01 36.42
N PRO A 709 -19.11 27.55 37.66
CA PRO A 709 -19.63 28.88 37.97
C PRO A 709 -19.08 29.99 37.07
N GLU A 710 -17.78 29.98 36.81
CA GLU A 710 -17.09 30.95 35.94
C GLU A 710 -17.60 30.91 34.49
N ALA A 711 -17.87 29.70 33.98
CA ALA A 711 -18.42 29.51 32.64
C ALA A 711 -19.87 30.00 32.55
N LYS A 712 -20.69 29.67 33.56
CA LYS A 712 -22.09 30.10 33.63
C LYS A 712 -22.23 31.61 33.70
N LEU A 713 -21.40 32.29 34.49
CA LEU A 713 -21.38 33.76 34.59
C LEU A 713 -21.07 34.44 33.26
N ARG A 714 -20.26 33.80 32.41
CA ARG A 714 -19.86 34.31 31.09
C ARG A 714 -20.78 33.85 29.95
N GLY A 715 -21.81 33.06 30.24
CA GLY A 715 -22.69 32.48 29.23
C GLY A 715 -21.99 31.48 28.30
N TYR A 716 -20.93 30.82 28.77
CA TYR A 716 -20.18 29.86 27.96
C TYR A 716 -20.87 28.49 27.93
N GLU A 717 -21.24 28.06 26.73
CA GLU A 717 -21.78 26.73 26.48
C GLU A 717 -20.69 25.72 26.09
N MET A 718 -21.08 24.45 25.95
CA MET A 718 -20.20 23.34 25.56
C MET A 718 -19.45 23.60 24.23
N GLY A 719 -20.03 24.41 23.34
CA GLY A 719 -19.42 24.83 22.08
C GLY A 719 -18.17 25.69 22.26
N ARG A 720 -18.12 26.56 23.29
CA ARG A 720 -16.97 27.41 23.62
C ARG A 720 -15.72 26.58 23.89
N PHE A 721 -15.91 25.47 24.60
CA PHE A 721 -14.86 24.54 25.02
C PHE A 721 -14.47 23.54 23.93
N SER A 722 -15.01 23.66 22.71
CA SER A 722 -14.63 22.80 21.58
C SER A 722 -13.61 23.50 20.69
N PHE A 723 -12.41 22.91 20.54
CA PHE A 723 -11.41 23.42 19.60
C PHE A 723 -11.83 23.26 18.12
N ASN A 724 -12.87 22.48 17.84
CA ASN A 724 -13.42 22.29 16.48
C ASN A 724 -14.42 23.37 16.06
N VAL A 725 -14.93 24.16 17.00
CA VAL A 725 -16.02 25.13 16.75
C VAL A 725 -15.51 26.56 16.90
N LYS A 726 -15.99 27.47 16.05
CA LYS A 726 -15.69 28.90 16.17
C LYS A 726 -16.27 29.44 17.49
N GLY A 727 -15.51 30.27 18.19
CA GLY A 727 -15.93 30.91 19.43
C GLY A 727 -14.83 30.93 20.49
N GLY A 728 -14.43 29.76 20.99
CA GLY A 728 -13.39 29.64 22.02
C GLY A 728 -12.01 29.18 21.53
N ARG A 729 -11.92 28.59 20.33
CA ARG A 729 -10.66 28.13 19.75
C ARG A 729 -9.75 29.30 19.34
N CYS A 730 -8.46 29.01 19.16
CA CYS A 730 -7.53 29.92 18.52
C CYS A 730 -7.79 29.99 17.00
N GLU A 731 -8.06 31.19 16.47
CA GLU A 731 -8.38 31.35 15.04
C GLU A 731 -7.15 31.27 14.12
N ALA A 732 -5.93 31.52 14.64
CA ALA A 732 -4.70 31.42 13.85
C ALA A 732 -4.42 29.98 13.38
N CYS A 733 -4.54 29.00 14.28
CA CYS A 733 -4.41 27.57 13.96
C CYS A 733 -5.76 26.87 13.75
N LYS A 734 -6.87 27.61 13.77
CA LYS A 734 -8.24 27.08 13.73
C LYS A 734 -8.49 25.93 14.71
N GLY A 735 -7.84 25.98 15.89
CA GLY A 735 -7.96 24.99 16.96
C GLY A 735 -7.02 23.79 16.87
N GLU A 736 -6.12 23.70 15.89
CA GLU A 736 -5.18 22.57 15.76
C GLU A 736 -4.02 22.64 16.77
N GLY A 737 -3.64 23.84 17.20
CA GLY A 737 -2.49 24.09 18.08
C GLY A 737 -1.15 24.07 17.35
N VAL A 738 -1.11 23.52 16.14
CA VAL A 738 0.04 23.50 15.24
C VAL A 738 -0.29 24.15 13.90
N ILE A 739 0.74 24.52 13.16
CA ILE A 739 0.66 25.02 11.78
C ILE A 739 1.48 24.08 10.91
N ARG A 740 0.88 23.59 9.82
CA ARG A 740 1.57 22.73 8.84
C ARG A 740 2.45 23.59 7.93
N VAL A 741 3.72 23.26 7.87
CA VAL A 741 4.72 23.88 6.99
C VAL A 741 5.08 22.88 5.89
N PRO A 742 4.70 23.14 4.63
CA PRO A 742 5.02 22.23 3.53
C PRO A 742 6.52 22.26 3.24
N MET A 743 7.12 21.08 3.11
CA MET A 743 8.54 20.91 2.83
C MET A 743 8.74 20.33 1.41
N LEU A 744 9.76 20.78 0.69
CA LEU A 744 9.98 20.34 -0.70
C LEU A 744 10.57 18.93 -0.82
N PHE A 745 11.54 18.60 0.05
CA PHE A 745 12.31 17.35 -0.01
C PHE A 745 12.20 16.51 1.25
N LEU A 746 11.65 17.08 2.32
CA LEU A 746 11.41 16.43 3.60
C LEU A 746 9.90 16.26 3.81
N PRO A 747 9.45 15.37 4.70
CA PRO A 747 8.05 15.33 5.11
C PRO A 747 7.58 16.69 5.65
N ASP A 748 6.32 17.02 5.42
CA ASP A 748 5.69 18.23 5.98
C ASP A 748 5.88 18.27 7.50
N SER A 749 6.30 19.43 8.01
CA SER A 749 6.58 19.63 9.44
C SER A 749 5.42 20.36 10.10
N TYR A 750 5.04 19.96 11.30
CA TYR A 750 4.07 20.68 12.13
C TYR A 750 4.82 21.52 13.15
N VAL A 751 4.65 22.84 13.10
CA VAL A 751 5.27 23.76 14.06
C VAL A 751 4.22 24.25 15.06
N THR A 752 4.62 24.44 16.31
CA THR A 752 3.73 24.95 17.36
C THR A 752 3.18 26.33 16.96
N CYS A 753 1.87 26.54 17.11
CA CYS A 753 1.24 27.81 16.78
C CYS A 753 1.74 28.92 17.72
N GLN A 754 2.43 29.91 17.16
CA GLN A 754 3.01 31.02 17.93
C GLN A 754 1.97 31.88 18.67
N VAL A 755 0.72 31.94 18.18
CA VAL A 755 -0.35 32.77 18.79
C VAL A 755 -0.89 32.16 20.08
N CYS A 756 -1.11 30.84 20.10
CA CYS A 756 -1.65 30.15 21.29
C CYS A 756 -0.61 29.33 22.04
N GLY A 757 0.63 29.26 21.58
CA GLY A 757 1.67 28.40 22.15
C GLY A 757 1.24 26.93 22.22
N GLY A 758 0.51 26.44 21.22
CA GLY A 758 -0.02 25.07 21.21
C GLY A 758 -1.30 24.83 22.02
N ARG A 759 -1.79 25.82 22.79
CA ARG A 759 -2.94 25.66 23.69
C ARG A 759 -4.29 25.43 23.00
N ARG A 760 -4.40 25.59 21.67
CA ARG A 760 -5.63 25.43 20.85
C ARG A 760 -6.78 26.41 21.10
N TYR A 761 -6.77 27.14 22.22
CA TYR A 761 -7.83 28.08 22.62
C TYR A 761 -7.36 29.54 22.65
N ASN A 762 -8.32 30.47 22.62
CA ASN A 762 -8.07 31.87 22.93
C ASN A 762 -7.95 32.10 24.45
N ARG A 763 -7.37 33.23 24.82
CA ARG A 763 -7.03 33.55 26.21
C ARG A 763 -8.26 33.56 27.11
N GLU A 764 -9.37 34.09 26.64
CA GLU A 764 -10.62 34.25 27.39
C GLU A 764 -11.24 32.90 27.77
N THR A 765 -11.07 31.89 26.91
CA THR A 765 -11.57 30.52 27.19
C THR A 765 -10.70 29.82 28.23
N LEU A 766 -9.40 30.10 28.26
CA LEU A 766 -8.43 29.51 29.20
C LEU A 766 -8.55 30.08 30.62
N GLU A 767 -9.31 31.15 30.82
CA GLU A 767 -9.56 31.72 32.15
C GLU A 767 -10.50 30.87 33.00
N VAL A 768 -11.37 30.04 32.38
CA VAL A 768 -12.22 29.11 33.12
C VAL A 768 -11.39 27.93 33.60
N ARG A 769 -11.36 27.70 34.91
CA ARG A 769 -10.48 26.71 35.54
C ARG A 769 -11.22 25.73 36.44
N TYR A 770 -10.76 24.49 36.44
CA TYR A 770 -11.14 23.47 37.40
C TYR A 770 -9.91 23.01 38.18
N LYS A 771 -9.96 23.10 39.53
CA LYS A 771 -8.81 22.80 40.40
C LYS A 771 -7.51 23.51 39.94
N GLY A 772 -7.64 24.75 39.45
CA GLY A 772 -6.52 25.56 38.94
C GLY A 772 -6.12 25.34 37.48
N LEU A 773 -6.64 24.29 36.83
CA LEU A 773 -6.32 23.88 35.47
C LEU A 773 -7.37 24.37 34.46
N SER A 774 -6.92 24.96 33.35
CA SER A 774 -7.78 25.30 32.21
C SER A 774 -8.11 24.05 31.39
N ILE A 775 -9.04 24.17 30.43
CA ILE A 775 -9.34 23.05 29.54
C ILE A 775 -8.14 22.60 28.69
N ALA A 776 -7.24 23.53 28.33
CA ALA A 776 -6.02 23.17 27.61
C ALA A 776 -5.03 22.42 28.52
N ASP A 777 -4.94 22.79 29.80
CA ASP A 777 -4.10 22.08 30.76
C ASP A 777 -4.64 20.65 30.97
N VAL A 778 -5.96 20.49 31.09
CA VAL A 778 -6.60 19.17 31.19
C VAL A 778 -6.32 18.30 29.97
N LEU A 779 -6.31 18.89 28.76
CA LEU A 779 -5.94 18.16 27.54
C LEU A 779 -4.46 17.78 27.49
N ASP A 780 -3.59 18.45 28.26
CA ASP A 780 -2.16 18.15 28.31
C ASP A 780 -1.79 17.11 29.38
N LEU A 781 -2.72 16.77 30.28
CA LEU A 781 -2.57 15.69 31.25
C LEU A 781 -2.50 14.32 30.57
N SER A 782 -1.72 13.42 31.17
CA SER A 782 -1.80 11.99 30.88
C SER A 782 -3.16 11.42 31.28
N VAL A 783 -3.54 10.29 30.68
CA VAL A 783 -4.78 9.57 31.04
C VAL A 783 -4.81 9.25 32.54
N GLN A 784 -3.69 8.83 33.12
CA GLN A 784 -3.57 8.49 34.54
C GLN A 784 -3.80 9.71 35.45
N GLU A 785 -3.16 10.85 35.15
CA GLU A 785 -3.37 12.09 35.91
C GLU A 785 -4.79 12.62 35.77
N ALA A 786 -5.37 12.53 34.57
CA ALA A 786 -6.74 12.94 34.33
C ALA A 786 -7.73 12.05 35.09
N LEU A 787 -7.46 10.74 35.19
CA LEU A 787 -8.29 9.81 35.97
C LEU A 787 -8.30 10.20 37.44
N GLU A 788 -7.13 10.51 38.02
CA GLU A 788 -7.03 10.97 39.41
C GLU A 788 -7.73 12.33 39.61
N LEU A 789 -7.61 13.25 38.66
CA LEU A 789 -8.27 14.56 38.70
C LEU A 789 -9.80 14.44 38.73
N PHE A 790 -10.35 13.52 37.93
CA PHE A 790 -11.78 13.33 37.68
C PHE A 790 -12.39 12.11 38.38
N LYS A 791 -11.70 11.48 39.34
CA LYS A 791 -12.16 10.28 40.05
C LYS A 791 -13.57 10.41 40.64
N ASP A 792 -13.95 11.61 41.09
CA ASP A 792 -15.25 11.91 41.69
C ASP A 792 -16.37 12.14 40.64
N ILE A 793 -16.06 12.05 39.34
CA ILE A 793 -17.01 12.25 38.23
C ILE A 793 -17.13 10.93 37.44
N PRO A 794 -18.06 10.03 37.81
CA PRO A 794 -18.12 8.67 37.26
C PRO A 794 -18.21 8.59 35.73
N LYS A 795 -18.92 9.55 35.10
CA LYS A 795 -19.08 9.63 33.64
C LYS A 795 -17.74 9.87 32.90
N ILE A 796 -16.80 10.55 33.55
CA ILE A 796 -15.46 10.83 33.02
C ILE A 796 -14.51 9.70 33.46
N ALA A 797 -14.46 9.40 34.77
CA ALA A 797 -13.57 8.41 35.34
C ALA A 797 -13.71 7.03 34.67
N GLY A 798 -14.94 6.55 34.44
CA GLY A 798 -15.17 5.24 33.83
C GLY A 798 -14.68 5.13 32.38
N ARG A 799 -14.51 6.24 31.65
CA ARG A 799 -13.92 6.23 30.29
C ARG A 799 -12.40 6.36 30.33
N LEU A 800 -11.86 7.01 31.35
CA LEU A 800 -10.42 7.12 31.55
C LEU A 800 -9.83 5.81 32.08
N SER A 801 -10.56 5.09 32.94
CA SER A 801 -10.13 3.79 33.45
C SER A 801 -9.97 2.76 32.34
N THR A 802 -10.84 2.74 31.33
CA THR A 802 -10.69 1.79 30.20
C THR A 802 -9.45 2.08 29.35
N LEU A 803 -9.07 3.35 29.21
CA LEU A 803 -7.81 3.72 28.55
C LEU A 803 -6.60 3.30 29.39
N GLU A 804 -6.63 3.51 30.71
CA GLU A 804 -5.56 3.09 31.61
C GLU A 804 -5.39 1.55 31.62
N GLU A 805 -6.50 0.82 31.72
CA GLU A 805 -6.53 -0.64 31.67
C GLU A 805 -6.01 -1.20 30.33
N ALA A 806 -6.22 -0.47 29.23
CA ALA A 806 -5.63 -0.79 27.92
C ALA A 806 -4.12 -0.47 27.84
N GLY A 807 -3.49 -0.03 28.94
CA GLY A 807 -2.06 0.28 29.01
C GLY A 807 -1.71 1.66 28.46
N LEU A 808 -2.69 2.54 28.27
CA LEU A 808 -2.51 3.88 27.70
C LEU A 808 -2.50 4.99 28.78
N GLY A 809 -2.20 4.65 30.03
CA GLY A 809 -2.15 5.62 31.13
C GLY A 809 -1.21 6.81 30.86
N TYR A 810 -0.15 6.60 30.06
CA TYR A 810 0.90 7.58 29.79
C TYR A 810 0.59 8.58 28.67
N ILE A 811 -0.37 8.29 27.78
CA ILE A 811 -0.64 9.18 26.64
C ILE A 811 -1.39 10.42 27.12
N LYS A 812 -1.18 11.57 26.47
CA LYS A 812 -1.92 12.79 26.80
C LYS A 812 -3.32 12.76 26.19
N LEU A 813 -4.31 13.28 26.91
CA LEU A 813 -5.71 13.31 26.45
C LEU A 813 -5.89 14.01 25.08
N GLY A 814 -5.18 15.13 24.91
CA GLY A 814 -5.19 15.97 23.72
C GLY A 814 -4.13 15.63 22.69
N GLN A 815 -3.33 14.57 22.89
CA GLN A 815 -2.27 14.15 21.96
C GLN A 815 -2.84 13.97 20.54
N PRO A 816 -2.28 14.66 19.53
CA PRO A 816 -2.73 14.49 18.15
C PRO A 816 -2.72 13.03 17.72
N ALA A 817 -3.78 12.58 17.03
CA ALA A 817 -3.88 11.21 16.50
C ALA A 817 -2.75 10.87 15.52
N THR A 818 -2.21 11.88 14.83
CA THR A 818 -1.08 11.74 13.89
C THR A 818 0.24 11.42 14.57
N THR A 819 0.33 11.58 15.90
CA THR A 819 1.52 11.28 16.70
C THR A 819 1.34 10.04 17.58
N LEU A 820 0.24 9.29 17.42
CA LEU A 820 0.06 8.00 18.06
C LEU A 820 0.67 6.90 17.18
N SER A 821 1.27 5.89 17.81
CA SER A 821 1.68 4.69 17.09
C SER A 821 0.46 3.88 16.63
N GLY A 822 0.64 2.97 15.65
CA GLY A 822 -0.44 2.06 15.21
C GLY A 822 -1.03 1.24 16.37
N GLY A 823 -0.16 0.70 17.23
CA GLY A 823 -0.58 -0.05 18.43
C GLY A 823 -1.23 0.83 19.50
N GLU A 824 -0.83 2.09 19.67
CA GLU A 824 -1.55 3.04 20.55
C GLU A 824 -2.94 3.35 20.00
N ALA A 825 -3.05 3.65 18.70
CA ALA A 825 -4.33 3.91 18.04
C ALA A 825 -5.29 2.71 18.18
N GLN A 826 -4.79 1.49 17.97
CA GLN A 826 -5.56 0.26 18.13
C GLN A 826 -6.04 0.05 19.57
N ARG A 827 -5.18 0.29 20.57
CA ARG A 827 -5.56 0.21 21.99
C ARG A 827 -6.58 1.28 22.39
N VAL A 828 -6.54 2.48 21.79
CA VAL A 828 -7.58 3.50 21.99
C VAL A 828 -8.94 3.02 21.47
N LYS A 829 -8.97 2.36 20.30
CA LYS A 829 -10.19 1.74 19.76
C LYS A 829 -10.70 0.62 20.67
N LEU A 830 -9.80 -0.25 21.14
CA LEU A 830 -10.16 -1.32 22.07
C LEU A 830 -10.72 -0.76 23.39
N ALA A 831 -10.12 0.29 23.94
CA ALA A 831 -10.60 0.97 25.15
C ALA A 831 -11.99 1.59 24.97
N GLU A 832 -12.30 2.13 23.78
CA GLU A 832 -13.65 2.62 23.45
C GLU A 832 -14.68 1.48 23.48
N GLU A 833 -14.32 0.32 22.92
CA GLU A 833 -15.19 -0.85 22.87
C GLU A 833 -15.43 -1.50 24.23
N LEU A 834 -14.42 -1.53 25.10
CA LEU A 834 -14.57 -1.96 26.50
C LEU A 834 -15.51 -1.06 27.30
N GLY A 835 -15.54 0.23 26.96
CA GLY A 835 -16.46 1.19 27.56
C GLY A 835 -17.93 0.95 27.16
N LYS A 836 -18.18 0.17 26.11
CA LYS A 836 -19.53 -0.13 25.61
C LYS A 836 -20.07 -1.41 26.26
N ARG A 837 -21.29 -1.33 26.79
CA ARG A 837 -22.03 -2.51 27.26
C ARG A 837 -22.96 -2.99 26.16
N PHE A 838 -22.49 -3.93 25.34
CA PHE A 838 -23.36 -4.57 24.36
C PHE A 838 -24.30 -5.58 25.05
N ARG A 839 -25.58 -5.59 24.65
CA ARG A 839 -26.53 -6.64 25.06
C ARG A 839 -26.45 -7.79 24.07
N GLY A 840 -25.79 -8.89 24.45
CA GLY A 840 -25.70 -10.13 23.67
C GLY A 840 -24.29 -10.40 23.11
N HIS A 841 -24.16 -11.49 22.37
CA HIS A 841 -22.88 -12.02 21.88
C HIS A 841 -22.29 -11.13 20.78
N THR A 842 -21.08 -10.61 21.03
CA THR A 842 -20.30 -9.83 20.07
C THR A 842 -19.07 -10.61 19.63
N LEU A 843 -18.73 -10.55 18.34
CA LEU A 843 -17.50 -11.06 17.76
C LEU A 843 -16.50 -9.91 17.58
N TYR A 844 -15.37 -9.99 18.26
CA TYR A 844 -14.24 -9.07 18.12
C TYR A 844 -13.19 -9.67 17.19
N LEU A 845 -12.82 -8.93 16.16
CA LEU A 845 -11.76 -9.27 15.21
C LEU A 845 -10.62 -8.27 15.41
N LEU A 846 -9.43 -8.76 15.76
CA LEU A 846 -8.24 -7.94 15.99
C LEU A 846 -7.14 -8.33 15.02
N ASP A 847 -6.40 -7.34 14.54
CA ASP A 847 -5.28 -7.54 13.63
C ASP A 847 -3.97 -7.13 14.28
N GLU A 848 -3.12 -8.12 14.58
CA GLU A 848 -1.79 -7.96 15.20
C GLU A 848 -1.77 -6.99 16.40
N PRO A 849 -2.58 -7.22 17.46
CA PRO A 849 -2.77 -6.27 18.53
C PRO A 849 -1.58 -6.11 19.48
N THR A 850 -0.53 -6.92 19.31
CA THR A 850 0.74 -6.86 20.07
C THR A 850 1.81 -6.01 19.41
N THR A 851 1.53 -5.44 18.23
CA THR A 851 2.43 -4.51 17.56
C THR A 851 2.83 -3.38 18.51
N GLY A 852 4.12 -3.15 18.72
CA GLY A 852 4.59 -2.12 19.66
C GLY A 852 4.61 -2.52 21.13
N LEU A 853 4.31 -3.78 21.49
CA LEU A 853 4.14 -4.18 22.89
C LEU A 853 5.33 -4.97 23.42
N TYR A 854 5.82 -4.51 24.57
CA TYR A 854 6.69 -5.27 25.45
C TYR A 854 5.92 -6.45 26.08
N TYR A 855 6.57 -7.56 26.44
CA TYR A 855 5.89 -8.77 26.95
C TYR A 855 4.96 -8.50 28.15
N LYS A 856 5.31 -7.55 29.03
CA LYS A 856 4.43 -7.14 30.14
C LYS A 856 3.17 -6.44 29.68
N ASP A 857 3.25 -5.71 28.58
CA ASP A 857 2.10 -5.04 27.97
C ASP A 857 1.26 -6.03 27.15
N VAL A 858 1.89 -7.02 26.50
CA VAL A 858 1.21 -8.19 25.91
C VAL A 858 0.38 -8.92 26.97
N LYS A 859 0.97 -9.17 28.15
CA LYS A 859 0.28 -9.79 29.29
C LYS A 859 -0.96 -9.02 29.74
N LYS A 860 -0.87 -7.69 29.84
CA LYS A 860 -2.02 -6.82 30.18
C LYS A 860 -3.11 -6.91 29.12
N LEU A 861 -2.73 -6.84 27.84
CA LEU A 861 -3.65 -6.96 26.72
C LEU A 861 -4.37 -8.32 26.74
N LEU A 862 -3.65 -9.43 26.88
CA LEU A 862 -4.23 -10.77 26.94
C LEU A 862 -5.20 -10.94 28.11
N THR A 863 -4.86 -10.37 29.27
CA THR A 863 -5.76 -10.35 30.45
C THR A 863 -7.09 -9.66 30.12
N LEU A 864 -7.03 -8.54 29.39
CA LEU A 864 -8.20 -7.78 28.96
C LEU A 864 -9.00 -8.52 27.89
N LEU A 865 -8.34 -9.17 26.93
CA LEU A 865 -9.01 -9.97 25.90
C LEU A 865 -9.72 -11.19 26.49
N HIS A 866 -9.11 -11.88 27.46
CA HIS A 866 -9.79 -12.96 28.19
C HIS A 866 -11.01 -12.45 28.95
N ARG A 867 -10.95 -11.26 29.56
CA ARG A 867 -12.11 -10.65 30.21
C ARG A 867 -13.27 -10.39 29.23
N LEU A 868 -12.98 -10.00 27.99
CA LEU A 868 -14.01 -9.87 26.95
C LEU A 868 -14.68 -11.21 26.65
N VAL A 869 -13.91 -12.29 26.56
CA VAL A 869 -14.44 -13.64 26.36
C VAL A 869 -15.27 -14.10 27.56
N ASP A 870 -14.83 -13.82 28.79
CA ASP A 870 -15.54 -14.17 30.03
C ASP A 870 -16.91 -13.48 30.15
N GLN A 871 -17.08 -12.30 29.52
CA GLN A 871 -18.38 -11.64 29.39
C GLN A 871 -19.33 -12.31 28.39
N GLY A 872 -18.90 -13.40 27.75
CA GLY A 872 -19.66 -14.15 26.76
C GLY A 872 -19.45 -13.68 25.33
N ASN A 873 -18.34 -13.01 25.03
CA ASN A 873 -18.00 -12.63 23.66
C ASN A 873 -17.09 -13.67 22.99
N THR A 874 -16.73 -13.42 21.73
CA THR A 874 -15.72 -14.22 21.01
C THR A 874 -14.67 -13.27 20.48
N VAL A 875 -13.41 -13.67 20.57
CA VAL A 875 -12.27 -12.86 20.14
C VAL A 875 -11.47 -13.68 19.15
N TRP A 876 -11.26 -13.17 17.94
CA TRP A 876 -10.40 -13.76 16.92
C TRP A 876 -9.31 -12.77 16.53
N ILE A 877 -8.07 -13.23 16.52
CA ILE A 877 -6.88 -12.38 16.41
C ILE A 877 -6.02 -12.88 15.27
N ILE A 878 -5.55 -12.02 14.37
CA ILE A 878 -4.40 -12.35 13.51
C ILE A 878 -3.12 -12.12 14.30
N GLU A 879 -2.26 -13.14 14.41
CA GLU A 879 -1.01 -13.03 15.18
C GLU A 879 0.13 -13.97 14.74
N HIS A 880 1.34 -13.52 15.03
CA HIS A 880 2.64 -14.17 14.94
C HIS A 880 3.36 -14.28 16.30
N ASN A 881 3.01 -13.45 17.28
CA ASN A 881 3.60 -13.49 18.62
C ASN A 881 3.26 -14.81 19.32
N LEU A 882 4.29 -15.57 19.67
CA LEU A 882 4.14 -16.90 20.27
C LEU A 882 3.40 -16.86 21.62
N GLU A 883 3.49 -15.77 22.38
CA GLU A 883 2.78 -15.63 23.66
C GLU A 883 1.28 -15.50 23.48
N VAL A 884 0.83 -14.82 22.44
CA VAL A 884 -0.60 -14.76 22.08
C VAL A 884 -1.07 -16.12 21.58
N LEU A 885 -0.30 -16.76 20.70
CA LEU A 885 -0.64 -18.09 20.18
C LEU A 885 -0.73 -19.13 21.30
N ALA A 886 0.22 -19.12 22.25
CA ALA A 886 0.20 -19.99 23.42
C ALA A 886 -0.97 -19.69 24.38
N SER A 887 -1.43 -18.44 24.43
CA SER A 887 -2.56 -18.01 25.27
C SER A 887 -3.93 -18.29 24.64
N ALA A 888 -4.01 -18.49 23.32
CA ALA A 888 -5.25 -18.72 22.58
C ALA A 888 -5.89 -20.07 22.91
N ASP A 889 -7.22 -20.11 23.02
CA ASP A 889 -7.97 -21.36 23.22
C ASP A 889 -7.94 -22.25 21.95
N TYR A 890 -7.85 -21.64 20.77
CA TYR A 890 -7.87 -22.34 19.47
C TYR A 890 -7.05 -21.58 18.41
N LEU A 891 -6.41 -22.31 17.49
CA LEU A 891 -5.57 -21.78 16.43
C LEU A 891 -6.05 -22.25 15.05
N VAL A 892 -5.89 -21.38 14.06
CA VAL A 892 -6.01 -21.70 12.63
C VAL A 892 -4.73 -21.25 11.94
N ASP A 893 -3.91 -22.20 11.48
CA ASP A 893 -2.68 -21.91 10.74
C ASP A 893 -2.93 -21.93 9.23
N LEU A 894 -2.62 -20.82 8.56
CA LEU A 894 -2.77 -20.64 7.10
C LEU A 894 -1.40 -20.63 6.41
N GLY A 895 -1.27 -21.35 5.30
CA GLY A 895 0.00 -21.49 4.60
C GLY A 895 -0.09 -22.50 3.46
N PRO A 896 0.94 -23.34 3.24
CA PRO A 896 2.21 -23.42 3.99
C PRO A 896 3.17 -22.27 3.70
N GLU A 897 3.05 -21.62 2.54
CA GLU A 897 3.88 -20.47 2.12
C GLU A 897 3.05 -19.19 1.96
N GLY A 898 3.68 -18.09 1.55
CA GLY A 898 3.00 -16.86 1.13
C GLY A 898 2.64 -16.83 -0.36
N GLY A 899 1.72 -15.95 -0.75
CA GLY A 899 1.32 -15.76 -2.15
C GLY A 899 0.68 -17.02 -2.76
N ASP A 900 1.06 -17.36 -3.99
CA ASP A 900 0.55 -18.55 -4.72
C ASP A 900 0.80 -19.88 -3.98
N GLY A 901 1.86 -19.94 -3.15
CA GLY A 901 2.18 -21.12 -2.35
C GLY A 901 1.35 -21.25 -1.08
N GLY A 902 0.59 -20.22 -0.72
CA GLY A 902 -0.27 -20.16 0.46
C GLY A 902 -1.73 -20.46 0.17
N GLY A 903 -2.60 -19.95 1.05
CA GLY A 903 -4.04 -19.99 0.86
C GLY A 903 -4.74 -21.28 1.26
N ASP A 904 -4.02 -22.21 1.89
CA ASP A 904 -4.54 -23.45 2.45
C ASP A 904 -4.56 -23.39 3.99
N VAL A 905 -5.44 -24.18 4.61
CA VAL A 905 -5.42 -24.44 6.06
C VAL A 905 -4.41 -25.55 6.33
N VAL A 906 -3.34 -25.24 7.06
CA VAL A 906 -2.25 -26.18 7.35
C VAL A 906 -2.63 -27.10 8.51
N VAL A 907 -3.05 -26.49 9.62
CA VAL A 907 -3.48 -27.18 10.83
C VAL A 907 -4.42 -26.28 11.65
N THR A 908 -5.37 -26.89 12.34
CA THR A 908 -6.24 -26.22 13.31
C THR A 908 -6.30 -27.04 14.60
N GLY A 909 -6.57 -26.38 15.72
CA GLY A 909 -6.67 -27.05 17.02
C GLY A 909 -6.24 -26.15 18.17
N THR A 910 -6.15 -26.72 19.36
CA THR A 910 -5.50 -26.06 20.50
C THR A 910 -4.01 -25.84 20.20
N PRO A 911 -3.34 -24.87 20.87
CA PRO A 911 -1.90 -24.68 20.75
C PRO A 911 -1.07 -25.96 20.94
N GLU A 912 -1.45 -26.84 21.86
CA GLU A 912 -0.77 -28.13 22.08
C GLU A 912 -0.98 -29.12 20.92
N GLU A 913 -2.18 -29.16 20.34
CA GLU A 913 -2.48 -29.98 19.15
C GLU A 913 -1.73 -29.47 17.91
N VAL A 914 -1.67 -28.15 17.72
CA VAL A 914 -0.89 -27.53 16.64
C VAL A 914 0.60 -27.85 16.81
N ALA A 915 1.17 -27.63 18.00
CA ALA A 915 2.57 -27.93 18.28
C ALA A 915 2.92 -29.40 18.06
N SER A 916 2.05 -30.32 18.49
CA SER A 916 2.27 -31.78 18.33
C SER A 916 2.02 -32.31 16.92
N SER A 917 1.34 -31.55 16.06
CA SER A 917 1.05 -31.97 14.69
C SER A 917 2.29 -32.09 13.80
N GLY A 918 3.34 -31.30 14.09
CA GLY A 918 4.52 -31.15 13.24
C GLY A 918 4.24 -30.58 11.85
N ARG A 919 3.04 -30.05 11.60
CA ARG A 919 2.62 -29.50 10.31
C ARG A 919 2.69 -27.98 10.34
N GLY A 920 3.33 -27.40 9.32
CA GLY A 920 3.49 -25.95 9.23
C GLY A 920 4.66 -25.43 10.05
N TYR A 921 5.01 -24.17 9.80
CA TYR A 921 6.12 -23.52 10.50
C TYR A 921 5.77 -23.21 11.95
N THR A 922 4.53 -22.79 12.21
CA THR A 922 4.10 -22.39 13.56
C THR A 922 4.20 -23.53 14.57
N ALA A 923 3.93 -24.77 14.16
CA ALA A 923 4.02 -25.94 15.05
C ALA A 923 5.39 -26.08 15.71
N GLY A 924 6.49 -25.87 14.96
CA GLY A 924 7.86 -25.97 15.49
C GLY A 924 8.17 -24.91 16.55
N PHE A 925 7.95 -23.63 16.21
CA PHE A 925 8.22 -22.53 17.14
C PHE A 925 7.34 -22.59 18.40
N LEU A 926 6.08 -23.01 18.25
CA LEU A 926 5.16 -23.16 19.36
C LEU A 926 5.55 -24.34 20.27
N ALA A 927 6.04 -25.45 19.69
CA ALA A 927 6.55 -26.57 20.46
C ALA A 927 7.75 -26.16 21.33
N ASP A 928 8.72 -25.45 20.75
CA ASP A 928 9.91 -24.97 21.48
C ASP A 928 9.53 -24.05 22.64
N MET A 929 8.58 -23.14 22.43
CA MET A 929 8.09 -22.26 23.48
C MET A 929 7.38 -23.03 24.60
N LEU A 930 6.51 -23.97 24.26
CA LEU A 930 5.76 -24.76 25.24
C LEU A 930 6.66 -25.70 26.06
N ILE A 931 7.75 -26.20 25.46
CA ILE A 931 8.77 -27.01 26.16
C ILE A 931 9.49 -26.17 27.21
N ARG A 932 10.02 -25.01 26.83
CA ARG A 932 10.73 -24.11 27.76
C ARG A 932 9.88 -23.79 28.99
N ARG A 933 8.61 -23.47 28.78
CA ARG A 933 7.66 -23.16 29.85
C ARG A 933 7.40 -24.32 30.83
N ARG A 934 7.55 -25.58 30.37
CA ARG A 934 7.40 -26.77 31.23
C ARG A 934 8.65 -27.07 32.05
N GLU A 935 9.82 -26.60 31.65
CA GLU A 935 11.06 -26.76 32.41
C GLU A 935 11.13 -25.78 33.60
N ASP A 936 10.38 -24.68 33.55
CA ASP A 936 10.32 -23.62 34.56
C ASP A 936 9.13 -23.73 35.55
N LEU A 937 8.15 -24.60 35.29
CA LEU A 937 7.01 -24.95 36.16
C LEU A 937 7.29 -26.23 36.97
#